data_AF-Q5XHE3-F1
#
_entry.id   AF-Q5XHE3-F1
#
_cell.length_a   1.000
_cell.length_b   1.000
_cell.length_c   1.000
_cell.angle_alpha   90.00
_cell.angle_beta   90.00
_cell.angle_gamma   90.00
#
_symmetry.space_group_name_H-M   'P 1'
#
loop_
_entity.id
_entity.type
_entity.pdbx_description
1 polymer ?
#
loop_
_entity_poly.entity_id
_entity_poly.type
_entity_poly.pdbx_seq_one_letter_code
_entity_poly.pdbx_strand_id
1 'polypeptide(L)'
;MDHKSLLVLSQVLVFAIANDFECMPGFQQKIFYVEQHSEFTEDQLVLNVQFNDCSGNEEVIYEVSNPDFKVEPDGSLIALRNITEVVQVLFIHARSPHTDDMAEVKILGRKERHSSSKNALKVPRHLPFLRHRRAIVAPSISIPENQRIPFPKIVGRVVVSDRIPGSKIKLYGKGVDQEPKGIFKINENSGEVSVTKALDREAIPSYQLQVETTDENGKTIEGPVDLEILVIDQNDNRPIFREGPYVGHVLEGSPTGTTVMHMIAFDADDPTTDNAVLRYNILRQTPDKPSPNMFYIDPEKGDIVTVVSPALLDRETLSTPQYELIVEAKDMAGMDVGLIGTATATIVIDDKNDHPPEFTKKEFQATVKEGVTGVMVNLTVEDKDDPATGAWKAVYTIINGNPGQSFEIHTNPKTNEGMLSVVKPLDYEISAFHTLLIKVENEDPLIPDVGYGSSSTATVQITVLDVNESPVFHPDPMTVTKKENIQIGSQLFTVNATDPDTLQHQSIRYSILKDEAGWLYINPLNGTINTTSPLDRESTFVQNNTYTALILAIDNGSPPATGTGTFQITLEDINDNAPYIHPTSAYVCEDSKDLTVVILSASDRDLHPNSDPFKFELSKQTGSDKAWKITQLNNTHAQVRLLHNLKRANYNLPVTVTDSGKPPLTNSTELKVQVCSCKKSKMDCSSADAPHASMFLLLLFSLSSLFYV
;
A
#
# COMPACT_ATOMS: atom_id res chain seq x y z
N MET A 1 -16.02 3.73 79.32
CA MET A 1 -17.45 4.08 79.48
C MET A 1 -18.23 3.08 78.65
N ASP A 2 -18.96 2.10 79.16
CA ASP A 2 -19.41 1.82 80.52
C ASP A 2 -19.60 0.31 80.73
N HIS A 3 -19.47 -0.06 82.00
CA HIS A 3 -19.71 -1.36 82.62
C HIS A 3 -21.09 -1.99 82.29
N LYS A 4 -21.13 -3.33 82.27
CA LYS A 4 -21.79 -4.11 83.35
C LYS A 4 -21.57 -5.63 83.20
N SER A 5 -20.85 -6.17 84.17
CA SER A 5 -20.87 -7.59 84.57
C SER A 5 -22.22 -7.95 85.21
N LEU A 6 -22.62 -9.22 85.12
CA LEU A 6 -23.17 -9.94 86.29
C LEU A 6 -23.01 -11.46 86.13
N LEU A 7 -22.36 -12.08 87.12
CA LEU A 7 -22.29 -13.52 87.40
C LEU A 7 -23.67 -14.09 87.76
N VAL A 8 -23.88 -15.39 87.51
CA VAL A 8 -24.46 -16.32 88.50
C VAL A 8 -23.82 -17.72 88.36
N LEU A 9 -23.21 -18.19 89.46
CA LEU A 9 -22.82 -19.59 89.73
C LEU A 9 -24.03 -20.39 90.24
N SER A 10 -24.12 -21.67 89.89
CA SER A 10 -24.72 -22.67 90.79
C SER A 10 -24.19 -24.08 90.48
N GLN A 11 -23.58 -24.69 91.50
CA GLN A 11 -23.17 -26.09 91.55
C GLN A 11 -24.38 -26.98 91.81
N VAL A 12 -24.44 -28.17 91.20
CA VAL A 12 -25.10 -29.34 91.78
C VAL A 12 -24.23 -30.57 91.53
N LEU A 13 -23.77 -31.16 92.64
CA LEU A 13 -23.07 -32.44 92.72
C LEU A 13 -24.13 -33.55 92.83
N VAL A 14 -24.08 -34.57 91.97
CA VAL A 14 -24.81 -35.84 92.17
C VAL A 14 -23.86 -37.00 91.89
N PHE A 15 -23.60 -37.80 92.92
CA PHE A 15 -22.97 -39.10 92.83
C PHE A 15 -23.90 -40.08 92.11
N ALA A 16 -23.37 -40.83 91.14
CA ALA A 16 -24.02 -42.00 90.56
C ALA A 16 -23.03 -43.17 90.53
N ILE A 17 -23.57 -44.32 90.90
CA ILE A 17 -22.93 -45.57 91.32
C ILE A 17 -22.46 -46.36 90.08
N ALA A 18 -21.32 -47.04 90.22
CA ALA A 18 -20.77 -47.95 89.22
C ALA A 18 -21.68 -49.19 89.06
N ASN A 19 -22.04 -49.51 87.82
CA ASN A 19 -22.62 -50.79 87.42
C ASN A 19 -21.67 -51.48 86.43
N ASP A 20 -21.50 -52.78 86.65
CA ASP A 20 -20.76 -53.73 85.81
C ASP A 20 -21.17 -53.62 84.33
N PHE A 21 -20.22 -53.28 83.48
CA PHE A 21 -20.34 -53.48 82.03
C PHE A 21 -19.77 -54.86 81.69
N GLU A 22 -20.58 -55.71 81.07
CA GLU A 22 -20.10 -56.84 80.28
C GLU A 22 -19.01 -56.32 79.34
N CYS A 23 -17.80 -56.87 79.46
CA CYS A 23 -16.69 -56.43 78.66
C CYS A 23 -17.00 -56.65 77.17
N MET A 24 -16.91 -55.58 76.37
CA MET A 24 -17.06 -55.67 74.93
C MET A 24 -15.68 -55.88 74.30
N PRO A 25 -15.40 -57.08 73.73
CA PRO A 25 -14.13 -57.34 73.10
C PRO A 25 -13.95 -56.50 71.84
N GLY A 26 -12.81 -55.81 71.73
CA GLY A 26 -12.37 -55.03 70.58
C GLY A 26 -11.97 -53.60 70.92
N PHE A 27 -11.82 -52.77 69.89
CA PHE A 27 -11.63 -51.34 70.04
C PHE A 27 -12.90 -50.70 70.61
N GLN A 28 -12.74 -49.90 71.68
CA GLN A 28 -13.85 -49.19 72.32
C GLN A 28 -14.41 -48.07 71.41
N GLN A 29 -13.61 -47.60 70.45
CA GLN A 29 -14.00 -46.66 69.42
C GLN A 29 -13.53 -47.15 68.04
N LYS A 30 -14.46 -47.19 67.08
CA LYS A 30 -14.20 -47.72 65.72
C LYS A 30 -13.64 -46.70 64.75
N ILE A 31 -13.91 -45.41 64.99
CA ILE A 31 -13.47 -44.32 64.14
C ILE A 31 -12.93 -43.21 65.04
N PHE A 32 -11.66 -42.90 64.89
CA PHE A 32 -10.99 -41.77 65.53
C PHE A 32 -10.87 -40.62 64.54
N TYR A 33 -10.97 -39.38 65.02
CA TYR A 33 -10.74 -38.18 64.21
C TYR A 33 -9.58 -37.41 64.81
N VAL A 34 -8.60 -37.07 63.98
CA VAL A 34 -7.39 -36.33 64.38
C VAL A 34 -7.27 -35.09 63.50
N GLU A 35 -7.05 -33.92 64.08
CA GLU A 35 -6.83 -32.70 63.31
C GLU A 35 -5.34 -32.42 63.13
N GLN A 36 -4.85 -32.49 61.88
CA GLN A 36 -3.46 -32.16 61.56
C GLN A 36 -3.35 -30.67 61.20
N HIS A 37 -2.59 -29.93 62.02
CA HIS A 37 -2.49 -28.47 61.93
C HIS A 37 -1.36 -27.99 61.01
N SER A 38 -0.27 -28.76 60.86
CA SER A 38 0.86 -28.43 59.98
C SER A 38 1.63 -29.69 59.55
N GLU A 39 2.21 -30.42 60.50
CA GLU A 39 3.00 -31.65 60.31
C GLU A 39 2.90 -32.51 61.58
N PHE A 40 3.11 -33.82 61.45
CA PHE A 40 3.39 -34.66 62.62
C PHE A 40 4.90 -34.71 62.83
N THR A 41 5.39 -34.37 64.03
CA THR A 41 6.83 -34.47 64.34
C THR A 41 7.19 -35.89 64.78
N GLU A 42 8.44 -36.29 64.59
CA GLU A 42 8.99 -37.55 65.10
C GLU A 42 8.71 -37.69 66.60
N ASP A 43 8.29 -38.89 67.01
CA ASP A 43 7.85 -39.27 68.36
C ASP A 43 6.63 -38.50 68.90
N GLN A 44 5.90 -37.76 68.05
CA GLN A 44 4.67 -37.10 68.46
C GLN A 44 3.58 -38.14 68.76
N LEU A 45 2.99 -38.05 69.96
CA LEU A 45 1.76 -38.76 70.30
C LEU A 45 0.60 -38.18 69.48
N VAL A 46 0.03 -39.00 68.60
CA VAL A 46 -1.08 -38.64 67.71
C VAL A 46 -2.42 -38.84 68.39
N LEU A 47 -2.63 -40.04 68.96
CA LEU A 47 -3.82 -40.39 69.75
C LEU A 47 -3.54 -41.65 70.59
N ASN A 48 -4.38 -41.93 71.57
CA ASN A 48 -4.32 -43.18 72.34
C ASN A 48 -5.55 -44.05 72.03
N VAL A 49 -5.32 -45.27 71.53
CA VAL A 49 -6.37 -46.23 71.23
C VAL A 49 -6.65 -47.15 72.41
N GLN A 50 -7.94 -47.32 72.73
CA GLN A 50 -8.37 -48.29 73.74
C GLN A 50 -8.89 -49.55 73.07
N PHE A 51 -8.17 -50.65 73.26
CA PHE A 51 -8.55 -52.01 72.88
C PHE A 51 -8.73 -52.85 74.15
N ASN A 52 -9.72 -53.75 74.17
CA ASN A 52 -9.94 -54.65 75.29
C ASN A 52 -10.33 -56.03 74.78
N ASP A 53 -9.62 -57.08 75.19
CA ASP A 53 -9.93 -58.47 74.83
C ASP A 53 -10.67 -59.26 75.92
N CYS A 54 -11.05 -58.58 77.01
CA CYS A 54 -11.80 -59.12 78.15
C CYS A 54 -11.10 -60.21 78.95
N SER A 55 -9.84 -60.52 78.64
CA SER A 55 -9.04 -61.57 79.29
C SER A 55 -7.71 -61.04 79.84
N GLY A 56 -7.43 -59.75 79.64
CA GLY A 56 -6.19 -59.09 80.03
C GLY A 56 -5.30 -58.95 78.80
N ASN A 57 -5.14 -57.71 78.33
CA ASN A 57 -4.42 -57.34 77.11
C ASN A 57 -2.89 -57.60 77.15
N GLU A 58 -2.42 -58.66 77.80
CA GLU A 58 -1.00 -58.93 78.05
C GLU A 58 -0.24 -59.36 76.78
N GLU A 59 -0.94 -59.74 75.70
CA GLU A 59 -0.37 -60.16 74.40
C GLU A 59 -1.07 -59.49 73.19
N VAL A 60 -1.40 -58.20 73.26
CA VAL A 60 -1.99 -57.47 72.12
C VAL A 60 -0.90 -57.02 71.14
N ILE A 61 -1.06 -57.40 69.87
CA ILE A 61 -0.21 -56.95 68.76
C ILE A 61 -0.99 -55.91 67.97
N TYR A 62 -0.42 -54.72 67.82
CA TYR A 62 -0.96 -53.67 66.96
C TYR A 62 -0.23 -53.60 65.63
N GLU A 63 -0.99 -53.56 64.54
CA GLU A 63 -0.49 -53.31 63.20
C GLU A 63 -1.16 -52.04 62.64
N VAL A 64 -0.34 -51.16 62.04
CA VAL A 64 -0.84 -49.92 61.43
C VAL A 64 -0.63 -49.99 59.93
N SER A 65 -1.66 -49.58 59.20
CA SER A 65 -1.65 -49.59 57.73
C SER A 65 -0.69 -48.58 57.09
N ASN A 66 -0.35 -47.49 57.77
CA ASN A 66 0.65 -46.51 57.35
C ASN A 66 1.98 -46.76 58.09
N PRO A 67 3.09 -47.02 57.38
CA PRO A 67 4.38 -47.39 57.99
C PRO A 67 5.05 -46.26 58.79
N ASP A 68 4.60 -45.01 58.61
CA ASP A 68 5.15 -43.85 59.32
C ASP A 68 4.61 -43.74 60.75
N PHE A 69 3.64 -44.58 61.11
CA PHE A 69 3.05 -44.60 62.44
C PHE A 69 3.22 -45.98 63.09
N LYS A 70 3.31 -45.97 64.42
CA LYS A 70 3.34 -47.18 65.23
C LYS A 70 2.42 -47.01 66.43
N VAL A 71 1.73 -48.07 66.83
CA VAL A 71 1.04 -48.11 68.13
C VAL A 71 1.94 -48.85 69.12
N GLU A 72 2.27 -48.19 70.22
CA GLU A 72 3.00 -48.80 71.32
C GLU A 72 2.10 -49.77 72.11
N PRO A 73 2.65 -50.71 72.89
CA PRO A 73 1.86 -51.70 73.62
C PRO A 73 0.81 -51.12 74.59
N ASP A 74 1.00 -49.87 75.02
CA ASP A 74 0.07 -49.13 75.89
C ASP A 74 -1.12 -48.49 75.13
N GLY A 75 -1.17 -48.63 73.80
CA GLY A 75 -2.20 -48.05 72.93
C GLY A 75 -1.83 -46.68 72.34
N SER A 76 -0.64 -46.15 72.61
CA SER A 76 -0.21 -44.84 72.09
C SER A 76 0.19 -44.92 70.61
N LEU A 77 -0.56 -44.26 69.71
CA LEU A 77 -0.19 -44.08 68.30
C LEU A 77 0.81 -42.93 68.18
N ILE A 78 2.03 -43.22 67.74
CA ILE A 78 3.12 -42.26 67.56
C ILE A 78 3.56 -42.17 66.10
N ALA A 79 4.03 -40.99 65.67
CA ALA A 79 4.70 -40.80 64.39
C ALA A 79 6.18 -41.17 64.51
N LEU A 80 6.70 -42.00 63.59
CA LEU A 80 8.08 -42.50 63.60
C LEU A 80 9.09 -41.57 62.92
N ARG A 81 8.61 -40.51 62.28
CA ARG A 81 9.40 -39.49 61.59
C ARG A 81 8.59 -38.21 61.45
N ASN A 82 9.22 -37.13 61.00
CA ASN A 82 8.48 -35.95 60.57
C ASN A 82 7.66 -36.27 59.31
N ILE A 83 6.33 -36.12 59.40
CA ILE A 83 5.38 -36.40 58.32
C ILE A 83 4.71 -35.08 57.93
N THR A 84 5.11 -34.57 56.77
CA THR A 84 4.52 -33.39 56.13
C THR A 84 3.45 -33.76 55.10
N GLU A 85 3.34 -35.04 54.74
CA GLU A 85 2.38 -35.57 53.78
C GLU A 85 0.97 -35.65 54.39
N VAL A 86 -0.06 -35.35 53.57
CA VAL A 86 -1.46 -35.41 54.00
C VAL A 86 -1.92 -36.87 54.08
N VAL A 87 -1.86 -37.42 55.28
CA VAL A 87 -2.48 -38.71 55.59
C VAL A 87 -3.96 -38.44 55.84
N GLN A 88 -4.87 -39.03 55.06
CA GLN A 88 -6.32 -38.78 55.23
C GLN A 88 -6.97 -39.82 56.15
N VAL A 89 -6.57 -41.09 56.00
CA VAL A 89 -7.09 -42.20 56.77
C VAL A 89 -5.98 -43.21 57.01
N LEU A 90 -5.86 -43.72 58.23
CA LEU A 90 -5.08 -44.91 58.54
C LEU A 90 -5.93 -45.86 59.38
N PHE A 91 -5.71 -47.16 59.23
CA PHE A 91 -6.32 -48.19 60.05
C PHE A 91 -5.32 -48.75 61.06
N ILE A 92 -5.82 -49.00 62.26
CA ILE A 92 -5.14 -49.71 63.34
C ILE A 92 -5.85 -51.03 63.52
N HIS A 93 -5.09 -52.10 63.39
CA HIS A 93 -5.53 -53.46 63.63
C HIS A 93 -4.92 -53.95 64.93
N ALA A 94 -5.74 -54.49 65.83
CA ALA A 94 -5.29 -55.06 67.09
C ALA A 94 -5.71 -56.52 67.15
N ARG A 95 -4.75 -57.37 67.47
CA ARG A 95 -4.95 -58.81 67.62
C ARG A 95 -4.47 -59.27 68.99
N SER A 96 -5.33 -59.99 69.69
CA SER A 96 -4.99 -60.78 70.86
C SER A 96 -5.42 -62.24 70.64
N PRO A 97 -5.03 -63.17 71.53
CA PRO A 97 -5.50 -64.57 71.48
C PRO A 97 -7.03 -64.73 71.51
N HIS A 98 -7.76 -63.73 72.00
CA HIS A 98 -9.20 -63.80 72.26
C HIS A 98 -10.02 -62.87 71.38
N THR A 99 -9.40 -61.83 70.81
CA THR A 99 -10.12 -60.82 69.99
C THR A 99 -9.24 -60.31 68.86
N ASP A 100 -9.82 -60.23 67.66
CA ASP A 100 -9.23 -59.58 66.49
C ASP A 100 -10.20 -58.47 66.06
N ASP A 101 -9.72 -57.22 66.04
CA ASP A 101 -10.55 -56.07 65.74
C ASP A 101 -9.77 -54.93 65.09
N MET A 102 -10.48 -54.04 64.40
CA MET A 102 -9.88 -52.93 63.65
C MET A 102 -10.63 -51.61 63.88
N ALA A 103 -9.85 -50.53 63.92
CA ALA A 103 -10.33 -49.16 64.03
C ALA A 103 -9.77 -48.30 62.89
N GLU A 104 -10.59 -47.36 62.41
CA GLU A 104 -10.25 -46.35 61.43
C GLU A 104 -9.82 -45.07 62.14
N VAL A 105 -8.79 -44.39 61.64
CA VAL A 105 -8.34 -43.09 62.11
C VAL A 105 -8.40 -42.14 60.92
N LYS A 106 -9.34 -41.20 60.97
CA LYS A 106 -9.51 -40.15 59.96
C LYS A 106 -8.73 -38.91 60.39
N ILE A 107 -7.69 -38.58 59.65
CA ILE A 107 -6.91 -37.38 59.87
C ILE A 107 -7.51 -36.27 58.98
N LEU A 108 -8.10 -35.27 59.63
CA LEU A 108 -8.72 -34.12 58.99
C LEU A 108 -7.66 -33.04 58.78
N GLY A 109 -7.31 -32.80 57.52
CA GLY A 109 -6.52 -31.63 57.12
C GLY A 109 -7.36 -30.36 57.13
N ARG A 110 -6.70 -29.20 57.26
CA ARG A 110 -7.34 -27.86 57.26
C ARG A 110 -8.29 -27.72 56.05
N LYS A 111 -9.61 -27.66 56.31
CA LYS A 111 -10.53 -26.97 55.40
C LYS A 111 -10.17 -25.50 55.43
N GLU A 112 -9.65 -24.98 54.33
CA GLU A 112 -9.57 -23.54 54.14
C GLU A 112 -10.97 -22.94 54.34
N ARG A 113 -11.03 -21.98 55.26
CA ARG A 113 -12.16 -21.06 55.33
C ARG A 113 -12.14 -20.24 54.05
N HIS A 114 -13.00 -20.58 53.09
CA HIS A 114 -13.98 -19.67 52.50
C HIS A 114 -14.77 -20.38 51.40
N SER A 115 -16.03 -20.72 51.68
CA SER A 115 -17.16 -20.53 50.76
C SER A 115 -18.41 -21.13 51.42
N SER A 116 -19.37 -20.27 51.69
CA SER A 116 -20.71 -20.60 52.14
C SER A 116 -21.40 -21.54 51.15
N SER A 117 -21.76 -22.74 51.59
CA SER A 117 -22.93 -23.41 51.03
C SER A 117 -23.70 -24.11 52.13
N LYS A 118 -24.86 -23.52 52.47
CA LYS A 118 -25.89 -24.14 53.29
C LYS A 118 -26.40 -25.34 52.51
N ASN A 119 -26.04 -26.55 52.93
CA ASN A 119 -26.89 -27.71 52.75
C ASN A 119 -26.89 -28.52 54.03
N ALA A 120 -27.99 -28.38 54.77
CA ALA A 120 -28.31 -29.21 55.91
C ALA A 120 -28.51 -30.65 55.43
N LEU A 121 -27.50 -31.51 55.62
CA LEU A 121 -27.73 -32.95 55.61
C LEU A 121 -28.35 -33.34 56.96
N LYS A 122 -29.65 -33.63 56.90
CA LYS A 122 -30.39 -34.35 57.92
C LYS A 122 -29.68 -35.66 58.25
N VAL A 123 -29.37 -35.87 59.53
CA VAL A 123 -29.00 -37.17 60.09
C VAL A 123 -30.19 -38.12 59.92
N PRO A 124 -30.07 -39.24 59.18
CA PRO A 124 -31.07 -40.29 59.24
C PRO A 124 -30.88 -41.07 60.54
N ARG A 125 -31.97 -41.21 61.30
CA ARG A 125 -32.10 -42.11 62.44
C ARG A 125 -31.79 -43.55 62.02
N HIS A 126 -31.07 -44.25 62.89
CA HIS A 126 -30.96 -45.71 63.05
C HIS A 126 -31.69 -46.55 61.99
N LEU A 127 -30.91 -47.08 61.05
CA LEU A 127 -31.20 -48.35 60.38
C LEU A 127 -30.28 -49.42 61.01
N PRO A 128 -30.76 -50.65 61.26
CA PRO A 128 -29.96 -51.69 61.87
C PRO A 128 -28.89 -52.13 60.87
N PHE A 129 -27.63 -51.83 61.16
CA PHE A 129 -26.51 -52.36 60.39
C PHE A 129 -26.43 -53.87 60.61
N LEU A 130 -26.84 -54.65 59.61
CA LEU A 130 -26.36 -56.03 59.44
C LEU A 130 -24.83 -55.95 59.31
N ARG A 131 -24.11 -56.49 60.30
CA ARG A 131 -22.65 -56.64 60.28
C ARG A 131 -22.25 -57.43 59.03
N HIS A 132 -21.60 -56.79 58.07
CA HIS A 132 -20.63 -57.45 57.21
C HIS A 132 -19.25 -57.10 57.75
N ARG A 133 -18.52 -58.08 58.27
CA ARG A 133 -17.07 -57.95 58.51
C ARG A 133 -16.43 -57.63 57.15
N ARG A 134 -15.77 -56.49 57.01
CA ARG A 134 -14.82 -56.29 55.90
C ARG A 134 -13.56 -57.04 56.32
N ALA A 135 -13.24 -58.11 55.61
CA ALA A 135 -12.11 -58.95 55.95
C ALA A 135 -10.81 -58.50 55.29
N ILE A 136 -10.86 -57.74 54.19
CA ILE A 136 -9.73 -57.00 53.61
C ILE A 136 -9.98 -55.49 53.75
N VAL A 137 -8.98 -54.76 54.26
CA VAL A 137 -8.96 -53.30 54.36
C VAL A 137 -7.74 -52.73 53.66
N ALA A 138 -8.00 -52.04 52.55
CA ALA A 138 -7.01 -51.36 51.73
C ALA A 138 -7.27 -49.83 51.80
N PRO A 139 -6.58 -49.09 52.69
CA PRO A 139 -6.65 -47.62 52.68
C PRO A 139 -6.02 -47.07 51.41
N SER A 140 -6.48 -45.89 50.98
CA SER A 140 -5.77 -45.15 49.94
C SER A 140 -4.34 -44.83 50.39
N ILE A 141 -3.39 -44.96 49.46
CA ILE A 141 -1.98 -44.69 49.71
C ILE A 141 -1.62 -43.43 48.94
N SER A 142 -1.16 -42.40 49.63
CA SER A 142 -0.64 -41.18 49.01
C SER A 142 0.89 -41.27 48.97
N ILE A 143 1.49 -41.07 47.80
CA ILE A 143 2.94 -41.19 47.58
C ILE A 143 3.42 -39.92 46.88
N PRO A 144 4.35 -39.13 47.46
CA PRO A 144 4.94 -38.02 46.74
C PRO A 144 5.72 -38.53 45.54
N GLU A 145 5.65 -37.81 44.42
CA GLU A 145 6.46 -38.11 43.26
C GLU A 145 7.96 -37.85 43.49
N ASN A 146 8.79 -38.19 42.51
CA ASN A 146 10.24 -37.91 42.54
C ASN A 146 10.97 -38.44 43.79
N GLN A 147 10.47 -39.53 44.39
CA GLN A 147 11.08 -40.12 45.58
C GLN A 147 12.56 -40.47 45.33
N ARG A 148 13.43 -40.03 46.25
CA ARG A 148 14.88 -40.29 46.17
C ARG A 148 15.20 -41.76 46.46
N ILE A 149 16.23 -42.32 45.82
CA ILE A 149 16.78 -43.65 46.12
C ILE A 149 17.14 -43.83 47.62
N PRO A 150 17.15 -45.07 48.17
CA PRO A 150 17.02 -46.37 47.50
C PRO A 150 15.59 -46.90 47.35
N PHE A 151 15.38 -47.74 46.34
CA PHE A 151 14.15 -48.54 46.11
C PHE A 151 14.45 -50.04 46.30
N PRO A 152 13.47 -50.89 46.64
CA PRO A 152 12.06 -50.59 46.85
C PRO A 152 11.77 -49.88 48.18
N LYS A 153 10.78 -48.98 48.19
CA LYS A 153 10.30 -48.30 49.41
C LYS A 153 8.93 -48.80 49.80
N ILE A 154 8.73 -49.08 51.09
CA ILE A 154 7.41 -49.42 51.63
C ILE A 154 6.58 -48.14 51.69
N VAL A 155 5.40 -48.15 51.08
CA VAL A 155 4.52 -46.97 50.95
C VAL A 155 3.19 -47.15 51.67
N GLY A 156 2.83 -48.38 52.03
CA GLY A 156 1.61 -48.67 52.78
C GLY A 156 1.50 -50.16 53.08
N ARG A 157 0.44 -50.55 53.77
CA ARG A 157 0.13 -51.94 54.08
C ARG A 157 -1.38 -52.19 53.92
N VAL A 158 -1.72 -53.27 53.22
CA VAL A 158 -3.08 -53.81 53.19
C VAL A 158 -3.26 -54.75 54.38
N VAL A 159 -4.34 -54.55 55.12
CA VAL A 159 -4.63 -55.32 56.33
C VAL A 159 -5.74 -56.32 56.04
N VAL A 160 -5.56 -57.56 56.50
CA VAL A 160 -6.54 -58.64 56.36
C VAL A 160 -6.90 -59.18 57.75
N SER A 161 -8.16 -59.03 58.15
CA SER A 161 -8.72 -59.61 59.38
C SER A 161 -8.98 -61.11 59.21
N ASP A 162 -8.86 -61.91 60.28
CA ASP A 162 -9.12 -63.36 60.27
C ASP A 162 -8.27 -64.18 59.25
N ARG A 163 -6.98 -63.84 59.11
CA ARG A 163 -6.09 -64.46 58.11
C ARG A 163 -5.97 -65.99 58.27
N ILE A 164 -6.41 -66.73 57.25
CA ILE A 164 -6.27 -68.20 57.19
C ILE A 164 -4.79 -68.58 57.02
N PRO A 165 -4.22 -69.49 57.85
CA PRO A 165 -2.84 -69.96 57.68
C PRO A 165 -2.60 -70.49 56.25
N GLY A 166 -1.54 -70.02 55.58
CA GLY A 166 -1.22 -70.38 54.18
C GLY A 166 -1.82 -69.46 53.11
N SER A 167 -2.70 -68.51 53.48
CA SER A 167 -3.26 -67.53 52.53
C SER A 167 -2.25 -66.45 52.09
N LYS A 168 -2.32 -66.08 50.81
CA LYS A 168 -1.45 -65.10 50.15
C LYS A 168 -2.23 -63.88 49.66
N ILE A 169 -1.69 -62.69 49.87
CA ILE A 169 -2.26 -61.44 49.36
C ILE A 169 -1.72 -61.16 47.95
N LYS A 170 -2.62 -60.90 47.00
CA LYS A 170 -2.28 -60.55 45.62
C LYS A 170 -2.78 -59.16 45.27
N LEU A 171 -1.98 -58.44 44.49
CA LEU A 171 -2.25 -57.10 43.98
C LEU A 171 -2.24 -57.15 42.44
N TYR A 172 -3.19 -56.50 41.80
CA TYR A 172 -3.35 -56.44 40.35
C TYR A 172 -3.83 -55.05 39.92
N GLY A 173 -3.59 -54.70 38.67
CA GLY A 173 -3.90 -53.41 38.08
C GLY A 173 -2.73 -52.76 37.35
N LYS A 174 -2.99 -51.56 36.84
CA LYS A 174 -2.01 -50.68 36.18
C LYS A 174 -0.90 -50.32 37.16
N GLY A 175 0.37 -50.59 36.84
CA GLY A 175 1.46 -50.42 37.82
C GLY A 175 1.98 -51.75 38.37
N VAL A 176 1.25 -52.85 38.21
CA VAL A 176 1.60 -54.16 38.77
C VAL A 176 1.76 -55.18 37.66
N ASP A 177 0.65 -55.67 37.12
CA ASP A 177 0.58 -56.68 36.03
C ASP A 177 0.15 -56.07 34.69
N GLN A 178 -0.48 -54.89 34.70
CA GLN A 178 -0.83 -54.08 33.53
C GLN A 178 0.15 -52.90 33.34
N GLU A 179 0.34 -52.44 32.10
CA GLU A 179 1.33 -51.40 31.77
C GLU A 179 0.98 -50.02 32.33
N PRO A 180 1.95 -49.31 32.94
CA PRO A 180 3.35 -49.70 33.15
C PRO A 180 3.52 -50.77 34.23
N LYS A 181 4.24 -51.87 33.96
CA LYS A 181 4.33 -53.03 34.86
C LYS A 181 5.41 -52.88 35.94
N GLY A 182 5.21 -53.54 37.08
CA GLY A 182 6.23 -53.73 38.11
C GLY A 182 6.61 -52.49 38.94
N ILE A 183 5.80 -51.43 38.90
CA ILE A 183 5.93 -50.22 39.71
C ILE A 183 5.60 -50.51 41.18
N PHE A 184 4.52 -51.23 41.44
CA PHE A 184 4.08 -51.61 42.78
C PHE A 184 4.25 -53.11 43.02
N LYS A 185 4.69 -53.48 44.21
CA LYS A 185 4.79 -54.86 44.68
C LYS A 185 4.20 -54.98 46.06
N ILE A 186 3.37 -56.00 46.27
CA ILE A 186 2.88 -56.36 47.60
C ILE A 186 3.66 -57.57 48.12
N ASN A 187 4.04 -57.54 49.40
CA ASN A 187 4.54 -58.73 50.07
C ASN A 187 3.34 -59.67 50.35
N GLU A 188 3.36 -60.85 49.73
CA GLU A 188 2.28 -61.84 49.81
C GLU A 188 1.92 -62.24 51.25
N ASN A 189 2.87 -62.08 52.17
CA ASN A 189 2.72 -62.44 53.58
C ASN A 189 2.45 -61.25 54.51
N SER A 190 3.14 -60.12 54.35
CA SER A 190 3.01 -59.00 55.30
C SER A 190 1.94 -57.98 54.87
N GLY A 191 1.48 -58.03 53.61
CA GLY A 191 0.58 -57.02 53.05
C GLY A 191 1.25 -55.68 52.77
N GLU A 192 2.56 -55.56 52.98
CA GLU A 192 3.33 -54.33 52.69
C GLU A 192 3.36 -54.07 51.18
N VAL A 193 2.84 -52.91 50.79
CA VAL A 193 2.91 -52.38 49.44
C VAL A 193 4.18 -51.55 49.34
N SER A 194 4.98 -51.83 48.31
CA SER A 194 6.23 -51.16 48.02
C SER A 194 6.25 -50.62 46.60
N VAL A 195 6.87 -49.45 46.43
CA VAL A 195 7.14 -48.84 45.13
C VAL A 195 8.59 -49.15 44.72
N THR A 196 8.79 -49.52 43.46
CA THR A 196 10.08 -50.03 42.96
C THR A 196 10.93 -48.98 42.24
N LYS A 197 10.34 -47.83 41.89
CA LYS A 197 10.99 -46.72 41.18
C LYS A 197 10.29 -45.40 41.53
N ALA A 198 10.92 -44.28 41.18
CA ALA A 198 10.29 -42.97 41.31
C ALA A 198 9.04 -42.89 40.43
N LEU A 199 8.02 -42.21 40.95
CA LEU A 199 6.79 -41.88 40.24
C LEU A 199 6.90 -40.45 39.70
N ASP A 200 6.11 -40.17 38.68
CA ASP A 200 5.97 -38.90 37.98
C ASP A 200 4.45 -38.72 37.82
N ARG A 201 3.90 -37.67 38.43
CA ARG A 201 2.47 -37.40 38.50
C ARG A 201 1.96 -36.90 37.16
N GLU A 202 2.73 -36.07 36.45
CA GLU A 202 2.40 -35.54 35.11
C GLU A 202 2.21 -36.68 34.11
N ALA A 203 2.95 -37.78 34.29
CA ALA A 203 2.75 -39.00 33.53
C ALA A 203 1.50 -39.78 33.96
N ILE A 204 1.35 -40.09 35.26
CA ILE A 204 0.21 -40.84 35.80
C ILE A 204 -0.14 -40.33 37.23
N PRO A 205 -1.26 -39.62 37.42
CA PRO A 205 -1.59 -38.96 38.70
C PRO A 205 -2.18 -39.90 39.76
N SER A 206 -2.79 -41.01 39.34
CA SER A 206 -3.32 -42.02 40.26
C SER A 206 -3.35 -43.41 39.64
N TYR A 207 -3.26 -44.42 40.51
CA TYR A 207 -3.37 -45.82 40.15
C TYR A 207 -4.53 -46.46 40.90
N GLN A 208 -5.47 -47.04 40.15
CA GLN A 208 -6.54 -47.86 40.69
C GLN A 208 -6.10 -49.32 40.64
N LEU A 209 -5.71 -49.83 41.79
CA LEU A 209 -5.31 -51.22 41.96
C LEU A 209 -6.41 -51.99 42.67
N GLN A 210 -6.29 -53.31 42.63
CA GLN A 210 -7.22 -54.20 43.30
C GLN A 210 -6.45 -55.25 44.09
N VAL A 211 -6.96 -55.57 45.28
CA VAL A 211 -6.35 -56.49 46.23
C VAL A 211 -7.30 -57.66 46.50
N GLU A 212 -6.74 -58.86 46.52
CA GLU A 212 -7.45 -60.08 46.88
C GLU A 212 -6.58 -60.99 47.75
N THR A 213 -7.20 -61.88 48.51
CA THR A 213 -6.53 -62.96 49.23
C THR A 213 -6.80 -64.28 48.53
N THR A 214 -5.78 -65.13 48.44
CA THR A 214 -5.85 -66.44 47.76
C THR A 214 -5.38 -67.56 48.67
N ASP A 215 -5.92 -68.76 48.49
CA ASP A 215 -5.46 -69.97 49.18
C ASP A 215 -4.13 -70.48 48.59
N GLU A 216 -3.55 -71.54 49.19
CA GLU A 216 -2.30 -72.15 48.70
C GLU A 216 -2.41 -72.70 47.27
N ASN A 217 -3.64 -72.94 46.78
CA ASN A 217 -3.92 -73.39 45.41
C ASN A 217 -4.24 -72.23 44.44
N GLY A 218 -4.16 -70.98 44.91
CA GLY A 218 -4.40 -69.77 44.12
C GLY A 218 -5.86 -69.39 43.91
N LYS A 219 -6.81 -70.03 44.60
CA LYS A 219 -8.24 -69.68 44.56
C LYS A 219 -8.51 -68.48 45.47
N THR A 220 -9.21 -67.48 44.96
CA THR A 220 -9.63 -66.30 45.74
C THR A 220 -10.49 -66.72 46.93
N ILE A 221 -10.05 -66.31 48.12
CA ILE A 221 -10.75 -66.47 49.39
C ILE A 221 -11.61 -65.23 49.64
N GLU A 222 -11.04 -64.03 49.49
CA GLU A 222 -11.72 -62.74 49.66
C GLU A 222 -11.15 -61.67 48.72
N GLY A 223 -11.93 -60.62 48.43
CA GLY A 223 -11.64 -59.63 47.38
C GLY A 223 -12.51 -59.86 46.13
N PRO A 224 -12.47 -59.00 45.10
CA PRO A 224 -11.58 -57.84 44.93
C PRO A 224 -11.94 -56.65 45.83
N VAL A 225 -10.95 -55.96 46.42
CA VAL A 225 -11.11 -54.65 47.08
C VAL A 225 -10.24 -53.61 46.38
N ASP A 226 -10.82 -52.46 46.05
CA ASP A 226 -10.08 -51.38 45.38
C ASP A 226 -9.07 -50.74 46.34
N LEU A 227 -7.85 -50.59 45.85
CA LEU A 227 -6.74 -49.85 46.46
C LEU A 227 -6.40 -48.67 45.56
N GLU A 228 -6.71 -47.46 46.03
CA GLU A 228 -6.33 -46.24 45.33
C GLU A 228 -4.94 -45.79 45.77
N ILE A 229 -4.04 -45.62 44.80
CA ILE A 229 -2.75 -44.96 45.02
C ILE A 229 -2.79 -43.59 44.38
N LEU A 230 -2.69 -42.54 45.19
CA LEU A 230 -2.63 -41.15 44.76
C LEU A 230 -1.17 -40.70 44.71
N VAL A 231 -0.74 -40.12 43.59
CA VAL A 231 0.59 -39.51 43.49
C VAL A 231 0.46 -38.05 43.93
N ILE A 232 1.17 -37.66 44.99
CA ILE A 232 1.18 -36.28 45.49
C ILE A 232 2.14 -35.47 44.63
N ASP A 233 1.60 -34.38 44.08
CA ASP A 233 2.27 -33.39 43.26
C ASP A 233 3.45 -32.72 43.99
N GLN A 234 4.56 -32.56 43.29
CA GLN A 234 5.67 -31.69 43.69
C GLN A 234 5.87 -30.61 42.64
N ASN A 235 6.28 -29.42 43.07
CA ASN A 235 6.66 -28.36 42.16
C ASN A 235 8.01 -28.67 41.48
N ASP A 236 7.96 -29.42 40.37
CA ASP A 236 9.12 -29.80 39.57
C ASP A 236 9.01 -29.38 38.09
N ASN A 237 7.85 -28.87 37.66
CA ASN A 237 7.68 -28.22 36.37
C ASN A 237 7.65 -26.71 36.55
N ARG A 238 8.41 -26.01 35.70
CA ARG A 238 8.38 -24.54 35.67
C ARG A 238 7.30 -24.05 34.70
N PRO A 239 6.75 -22.84 34.90
CA PRO A 239 5.82 -22.25 33.95
C PRO A 239 6.45 -22.07 32.57
N ILE A 240 5.69 -22.36 31.51
CA ILE A 240 6.10 -22.18 30.12
C ILE A 240 5.12 -21.30 29.35
N PHE A 241 5.65 -20.29 28.66
CA PHE A 241 4.88 -19.49 27.70
C PHE A 241 4.74 -20.26 26.38
N ARG A 242 3.66 -19.98 25.62
CA ARG A 242 3.46 -20.54 24.27
C ARG A 242 4.55 -20.07 23.31
N GLU A 243 4.88 -20.91 22.33
CA GLU A 243 5.83 -20.55 21.28
C GLU A 243 5.22 -19.52 20.31
N GLY A 244 5.87 -18.36 20.16
CA GLY A 244 5.51 -17.34 19.18
C GLY A 244 6.11 -15.98 19.50
N PRO A 245 6.16 -15.04 18.54
CA PRO A 245 6.42 -13.66 18.86
C PRO A 245 5.18 -13.05 19.55
N TYR A 246 5.35 -12.54 20.76
CA TYR A 246 4.31 -11.83 21.50
C TYR A 246 4.31 -10.37 21.08
N VAL A 247 3.58 -10.04 20.01
CA VAL A 247 3.49 -8.66 19.50
C VAL A 247 2.10 -8.09 19.77
N GLY A 248 2.05 -6.98 20.50
CA GLY A 248 0.83 -6.21 20.72
C GLY A 248 0.97 -4.80 20.15
N HIS A 249 -0.18 -4.20 19.85
CA HIS A 249 -0.25 -2.86 19.27
C HIS A 249 -1.08 -1.98 20.18
N VAL A 250 -0.66 -0.73 20.34
CA VAL A 250 -1.42 0.28 21.08
C VAL A 250 -1.27 1.62 20.39
N LEU A 251 -2.39 2.29 20.16
CA LEU A 251 -2.39 3.64 19.62
C LEU A 251 -1.78 4.60 20.63
N GLU A 252 -0.94 5.52 20.19
CA GLU A 252 -0.45 6.59 21.06
C GLU A 252 -1.58 7.47 21.60
N GLY A 253 -1.32 8.16 22.72
CA GLY A 253 -2.35 8.93 23.41
C GLY A 253 -3.51 8.09 23.95
N SER A 254 -3.39 6.76 23.98
CA SER A 254 -4.41 5.89 24.56
C SER A 254 -4.62 6.17 26.05
N PRO A 255 -5.87 6.13 26.56
CA PRO A 255 -6.15 6.35 27.97
C PRO A 255 -5.47 5.31 28.86
N THR A 256 -5.19 5.69 30.10
CA THR A 256 -4.69 4.77 31.13
C THR A 256 -5.67 3.62 31.33
N GLY A 257 -5.16 2.39 31.42
CA GLY A 257 -5.95 1.16 31.55
C GLY A 257 -6.33 0.53 30.20
N THR A 258 -5.82 1.03 29.08
CA THR A 258 -6.03 0.41 27.76
C THR A 258 -5.31 -0.94 27.71
N THR A 259 -6.06 -2.00 27.40
CA THR A 259 -5.50 -3.34 27.24
C THR A 259 -4.78 -3.47 25.90
N VAL A 260 -3.52 -3.88 25.94
CA VAL A 260 -2.62 -3.97 24.79
C VAL A 260 -2.55 -5.40 24.26
N MET A 261 -2.30 -6.36 25.15
CA MET A 261 -2.25 -7.78 24.81
C MET A 261 -2.47 -8.65 26.05
N HIS A 262 -2.60 -9.96 25.85
CA HIS A 262 -2.81 -10.94 26.92
C HIS A 262 -1.74 -12.04 26.85
N MET A 263 -1.01 -12.22 27.95
CA MET A 263 0.06 -13.20 28.10
C MET A 263 -0.46 -14.44 28.83
N ILE A 264 -0.13 -15.62 28.31
CA ILE A 264 -0.52 -16.90 28.93
C ILE A 264 0.69 -17.82 29.03
N ALA A 265 0.98 -18.26 30.25
CA ALA A 265 1.86 -19.35 30.58
C ALA A 265 1.07 -20.57 31.08
N PHE A 266 1.68 -21.75 30.98
CA PHE A 266 1.13 -23.04 31.38
C PHE A 266 2.09 -23.71 32.34
N ASP A 267 1.57 -24.27 33.42
CA ASP A 267 2.29 -25.16 34.31
C ASP A 267 1.74 -26.58 34.15
N ALA A 268 2.62 -27.58 34.26
CA ALA A 268 2.25 -28.99 34.15
C ALA A 268 1.84 -29.61 35.49
N ASP A 269 2.20 -28.99 36.61
CA ASP A 269 1.89 -29.43 37.97
C ASP A 269 0.37 -29.42 38.25
N ASP A 270 -0.07 -29.87 39.43
CA ASP A 270 -1.49 -30.00 39.75
C ASP A 270 -2.22 -28.64 39.83
N PRO A 271 -3.20 -28.37 38.93
CA PRO A 271 -3.94 -27.10 38.90
C PRO A 271 -4.81 -26.85 40.14
N THR A 272 -5.00 -27.85 40.99
CA THR A 272 -5.75 -27.72 42.25
C THR A 272 -4.87 -27.31 43.43
N THR A 273 -3.56 -27.26 43.24
CA THR A 273 -2.58 -26.86 44.25
C THR A 273 -1.88 -25.56 43.84
N ASP A 274 -1.18 -24.93 44.79
CA ASP A 274 -0.40 -23.73 44.51
C ASP A 274 0.76 -23.99 43.52
N ASN A 275 1.19 -25.24 43.34
CA ASN A 275 2.30 -25.61 42.45
C ASN A 275 2.05 -25.18 41.00
N ALA A 276 0.80 -25.12 40.54
CA ALA A 276 0.44 -24.63 39.21
C ALA A 276 -0.25 -23.25 39.19
N VAL A 277 -0.40 -22.57 40.35
CA VAL A 277 -1.02 -21.25 40.42
C VAL A 277 0.00 -20.18 40.02
N LEU A 278 -0.21 -19.58 38.85
CA LEU A 278 0.71 -18.63 38.24
C LEU A 278 0.46 -17.19 38.67
N ARG A 279 1.54 -16.44 38.84
CA ARG A 279 1.56 -14.97 38.94
C ARG A 279 2.46 -14.34 37.89
N TYR A 280 1.94 -13.33 37.20
CA TYR A 280 2.67 -12.61 36.17
C TYR A 280 3.28 -11.31 36.71
N ASN A 281 4.43 -10.94 36.14
CA ASN A 281 5.09 -9.67 36.45
C ASN A 281 5.96 -9.21 35.26
N ILE A 282 6.24 -7.90 35.18
CA ILE A 282 7.17 -7.33 34.19
C ILE A 282 8.52 -7.11 34.87
N LEU A 283 9.53 -7.87 34.46
CA LEU A 283 10.89 -7.77 35.00
C LEU A 283 11.65 -6.56 34.46
N ARG A 284 11.46 -6.26 33.17
CA ARG A 284 12.20 -5.21 32.49
C ARG A 284 11.39 -4.63 31.34
N GLN A 285 11.45 -3.32 31.18
CA GLN A 285 10.97 -2.59 30.03
C GLN A 285 12.15 -1.92 29.32
N THR A 286 12.15 -1.91 27.98
CA THR A 286 13.13 -1.17 27.18
C THR A 286 12.40 -0.51 26.00
N PRO A 287 12.54 0.82 25.79
CA PRO A 287 13.28 1.78 26.62
C PRO A 287 12.64 2.03 28.01
N ASP A 288 13.44 2.57 28.94
CA ASP A 288 13.02 2.99 30.28
C ASP A 288 12.50 4.45 30.32
N LYS A 289 12.42 5.10 29.16
CA LYS A 289 11.91 6.45 28.95
C LYS A 289 10.63 6.42 28.11
N PRO A 290 9.71 7.40 28.30
CA PRO A 290 9.79 8.51 29.27
C PRO A 290 9.54 8.10 30.73
N SER A 291 9.04 6.89 30.97
CA SER A 291 8.88 6.29 32.30
C SER A 291 9.35 4.83 32.28
N PRO A 292 9.97 4.32 33.35
CA PRO A 292 10.34 2.90 33.45
C PRO A 292 9.12 1.98 33.55
N ASN A 293 7.96 2.53 33.90
CA ASN A 293 6.69 1.81 34.09
C ASN A 293 5.64 2.39 33.14
N MET A 294 5.76 2.10 31.84
CA MET A 294 4.73 2.48 30.85
C MET A 294 3.54 1.51 30.89
N PHE A 295 3.84 0.24 31.17
CA PHE A 295 2.89 -0.86 31.17
C PHE A 295 2.84 -1.58 32.51
N TYR A 296 1.71 -2.20 32.78
CA TYR A 296 1.48 -3.10 33.91
C TYR A 296 0.88 -4.39 33.39
N ILE A 297 1.25 -5.51 33.98
CA ILE A 297 0.62 -6.80 33.72
C ILE A 297 -0.24 -7.17 34.92
N ASP A 298 -1.50 -7.56 34.67
CA ASP A 298 -2.36 -8.11 35.71
C ASP A 298 -1.74 -9.43 36.21
N PRO A 299 -1.40 -9.55 37.51
CA PRO A 299 -0.68 -10.71 38.03
C PRO A 299 -1.53 -11.98 38.04
N GLU A 300 -2.86 -11.92 37.93
CA GLU A 300 -3.71 -13.11 37.85
C GLU A 300 -4.10 -13.42 36.41
N LYS A 301 -4.41 -12.39 35.62
CA LYS A 301 -4.96 -12.56 34.27
C LYS A 301 -3.90 -12.58 33.19
N GLY A 302 -2.75 -11.95 33.38
CA GLY A 302 -1.75 -11.78 32.32
C GLY A 302 -2.09 -10.69 31.30
N ASP A 303 -3.09 -9.84 31.56
CA ASP A 303 -3.44 -8.70 30.71
C ASP A 303 -2.40 -7.59 30.86
N ILE A 304 -1.75 -7.20 29.76
CA ILE A 304 -0.86 -6.04 29.74
C ILE A 304 -1.68 -4.79 29.42
N VAL A 305 -1.61 -3.78 30.29
CA VAL A 305 -2.35 -2.52 30.19
C VAL A 305 -1.42 -1.31 30.29
N THR A 306 -1.83 -0.18 29.71
CA THR A 306 -1.14 1.11 29.88
C THR A 306 -1.38 1.67 31.29
N VAL A 307 -0.34 2.21 31.94
CA VAL A 307 -0.46 2.82 33.28
C VAL A 307 -0.04 4.28 33.35
N VAL A 308 0.43 4.84 32.24
CA VAL A 308 0.82 6.24 32.13
C VAL A 308 -0.32 7.11 31.59
N SER A 309 -0.17 8.43 31.74
CA SER A 309 -1.04 9.41 31.10
C SER A 309 -0.92 9.33 29.57
N PRO A 310 -2.00 9.59 28.81
CA PRO A 310 -1.99 9.67 27.35
C PRO A 310 -0.79 10.43 26.76
N ALA A 311 -0.47 11.59 27.32
CA ALA A 311 0.59 12.47 26.82
C ALA A 311 2.03 11.92 26.98
N LEU A 312 2.22 10.81 27.71
CA LEU A 312 3.54 10.16 27.84
C LEU A 312 3.68 8.97 26.88
N LEU A 313 2.57 8.43 26.39
CA LEU A 313 2.57 7.40 25.36
C LEU A 313 2.50 8.11 24.01
N ASP A 314 3.63 8.66 23.61
CA ASP A 314 3.82 9.51 22.43
C ASP A 314 4.90 8.85 21.57
N ARG A 315 4.56 8.54 20.32
CA ARG A 315 5.39 7.79 19.38
C ARG A 315 6.60 8.62 18.95
N GLU A 316 6.43 9.92 18.73
CA GLU A 316 7.43 10.88 18.24
C GLU A 316 8.56 11.11 19.26
N THR A 317 8.30 10.85 20.54
CA THR A 317 9.33 10.92 21.58
C THR A 317 10.30 9.73 21.57
N LEU A 318 9.97 8.64 20.86
CA LEU A 318 10.74 7.40 20.84
C LEU A 318 11.66 7.31 19.63
N SER A 319 12.90 6.88 19.86
CA SER A 319 13.83 6.60 18.74
C SER A 319 13.45 5.35 17.95
N THR A 320 12.74 4.42 18.58
CA THR A 320 12.13 3.23 17.97
C THR A 320 10.70 3.13 18.49
N PRO A 321 9.67 3.03 17.62
CA PRO A 321 8.26 3.08 18.01
C PRO A 321 7.77 1.77 18.64
N GLN A 322 8.58 1.18 19.52
CA GLN A 322 8.27 -0.07 20.19
C GLN A 322 8.90 -0.15 21.58
N TYR A 323 8.23 -0.87 22.47
CA TYR A 323 8.74 -1.30 23.77
C TYR A 323 8.94 -2.81 23.79
N GLU A 324 10.04 -3.24 24.38
CA GLU A 324 10.33 -4.64 24.68
C GLU A 324 10.16 -4.88 26.19
N LEU A 325 9.27 -5.80 26.54
CA LEU A 325 8.97 -6.22 27.90
C LEU A 325 9.49 -7.64 28.13
N ILE A 326 10.26 -7.84 29.19
CA ILE A 326 10.56 -9.18 29.70
C ILE A 326 9.50 -9.50 30.76
N VAL A 327 8.60 -10.39 30.41
CA VAL A 327 7.51 -10.86 31.28
C VAL A 327 7.94 -12.14 31.95
N GLU A 328 7.69 -12.24 33.26
CA GLU A 328 7.83 -13.48 34.02
C GLU A 328 6.45 -14.05 34.39
N ALA A 329 6.36 -15.38 34.42
CA ALA A 329 5.33 -16.14 35.08
C ALA A 329 5.98 -16.98 36.16
N LYS A 330 5.48 -16.88 37.39
CA LYS A 330 6.00 -17.57 38.56
C LYS A 330 4.91 -18.41 39.20
N ASP A 331 5.18 -19.69 39.44
CA ASP A 331 4.26 -20.58 40.13
C ASP A 331 4.21 -20.32 41.66
N MET A 332 3.57 -21.22 42.42
CA MET A 332 3.42 -21.09 43.89
C MET A 332 2.74 -19.79 44.28
N ALA A 333 1.76 -19.35 43.50
CA ALA A 333 1.10 -18.06 43.64
C ALA A 333 2.08 -16.88 43.76
N GLY A 334 3.26 -16.98 43.12
CA GLY A 334 4.30 -15.95 43.09
C GLY A 334 5.23 -15.92 44.31
N MET A 335 5.18 -16.92 45.19
CA MET A 335 6.07 -16.99 46.37
C MET A 335 7.54 -17.15 45.98
N ASP A 336 8.47 -16.80 46.87
CA ASP A 336 9.92 -16.86 46.61
C ASP A 336 10.44 -18.26 46.26
N VAL A 337 9.73 -19.30 46.70
CA VAL A 337 10.05 -20.71 46.43
C VAL A 337 9.61 -21.19 45.05
N GLY A 338 8.81 -20.40 44.32
CA GLY A 338 8.26 -20.81 43.03
C GLY A 338 9.26 -20.75 41.87
N LEU A 339 9.08 -21.60 40.86
CA LEU A 339 9.87 -21.61 39.64
C LEU A 339 9.36 -20.54 38.66
N ILE A 340 10.24 -20.13 37.75
CA ILE A 340 10.02 -18.99 36.87
C ILE A 340 10.15 -19.41 35.40
N GLY A 341 9.15 -19.04 34.61
CA GLY A 341 9.21 -18.95 33.15
C GLY A 341 9.30 -17.50 32.70
N THR A 342 10.01 -17.22 31.62
CA THR A 342 10.08 -15.86 31.04
C THR A 342 9.74 -15.86 29.54
N ALA A 343 9.19 -14.74 29.07
CA ALA A 343 8.93 -14.47 27.67
C ALA A 343 9.16 -13.00 27.34
N THR A 344 9.51 -12.72 26.09
CA THR A 344 9.65 -11.35 25.58
C THR A 344 8.39 -10.94 24.84
N ALA A 345 7.78 -9.85 25.26
CA ALA A 345 6.67 -9.20 24.58
C ALA A 345 7.11 -7.88 23.94
N THR A 346 6.76 -7.67 22.68
CA THR A 346 7.03 -6.45 21.92
C THR A 346 5.74 -5.67 21.75
N ILE A 347 5.71 -4.43 22.24
CA ILE A 347 4.57 -3.53 22.07
C ILE A 347 4.95 -2.49 21.03
N VAL A 348 4.24 -2.47 19.91
CA VAL A 348 4.37 -1.47 18.87
C VAL A 348 3.41 -0.32 19.17
N ILE A 349 3.91 0.91 19.09
CA ILE A 349 3.10 2.11 19.24
C ILE A 349 2.61 2.53 17.86
N ASP A 350 1.30 2.45 17.65
CA ASP A 350 0.68 2.89 16.41
C ASP A 350 0.52 4.41 16.40
N ASP A 351 0.76 4.99 15.22
CA ASP A 351 0.77 6.43 14.93
C ASP A 351 -0.64 7.04 14.91
N LYS A 352 -0.72 8.29 15.35
CA LYS A 352 -1.92 9.12 15.31
C LYS A 352 -1.54 10.49 14.79
N ASN A 353 -2.26 10.98 13.77
CA ASN A 353 -2.01 12.28 13.17
C ASN A 353 -2.25 13.46 14.15
N ASP A 354 -1.24 13.79 14.94
CA ASP A 354 -1.24 14.87 15.93
C ASP A 354 -0.14 15.91 15.68
N HIS A 355 0.69 15.71 14.64
CA HIS A 355 1.65 16.70 14.17
C HIS A 355 1.29 17.20 12.76
N PRO A 356 0.84 18.46 12.61
CA PRO A 356 0.60 19.03 11.28
C PRO A 356 1.92 19.25 10.51
N PRO A 357 1.89 19.26 9.17
CA PRO A 357 3.05 19.47 8.35
C PRO A 357 3.39 20.96 8.39
N GLU A 358 4.66 21.24 8.65
CA GLU A 358 5.18 22.59 8.81
C GLU A 358 6.20 22.92 7.71
N PHE A 359 6.05 24.05 7.04
CA PHE A 359 7.08 24.51 6.12
C PHE A 359 8.36 24.86 6.88
N THR A 360 9.50 24.38 6.39
CA THR A 360 10.81 24.71 6.97
C THR A 360 11.15 26.21 6.88
N LYS A 361 10.48 26.92 5.95
CA LYS A 361 10.61 28.36 5.71
C LYS A 361 9.23 28.98 5.53
N LYS A 362 9.04 30.18 6.09
CA LYS A 362 7.80 30.97 5.88
C LYS A 362 7.71 31.58 4.49
N GLU A 363 8.85 31.82 3.85
CA GLU A 363 8.94 32.40 2.51
C GLU A 363 9.93 31.59 1.65
N PHE A 364 9.52 31.29 0.43
CA PHE A 364 10.35 30.68 -0.60
C PHE A 364 10.52 31.64 -1.77
N GLN A 365 11.69 31.59 -2.40
CA GLN A 365 11.99 32.39 -3.59
C GLN A 365 12.26 31.46 -4.76
N ALA A 366 11.67 31.77 -5.90
CA ALA A 366 11.86 31.03 -7.14
C ALA A 366 12.12 32.01 -8.29
N THR A 367 12.96 31.60 -9.22
CA THR A 367 13.21 32.32 -10.46
C THR A 367 12.88 31.42 -11.63
N VAL A 368 12.17 31.97 -12.61
CA VAL A 368 11.78 31.26 -13.83
C VAL A 368 11.96 32.19 -15.00
N LYS A 369 12.49 31.68 -16.11
CA LYS A 369 12.52 32.44 -17.36
C LYS A 369 11.13 32.44 -17.97
N GLU A 370 10.73 33.54 -18.58
CA GLU A 370 9.47 33.57 -19.31
C GLU A 370 9.43 32.55 -20.45
N GLY A 371 8.23 32.22 -20.93
CA GLY A 371 8.05 31.19 -21.96
C GLY A 371 8.30 29.74 -21.50
N VAL A 372 8.98 29.51 -20.38
CA VAL A 372 9.35 28.18 -19.87
C VAL A 372 8.25 27.58 -18.99
N THR A 373 8.00 26.28 -19.16
CA THR A 373 7.11 25.48 -18.31
C THR A 373 7.90 24.40 -17.58
N GLY A 374 7.38 23.93 -16.44
CA GLY A 374 7.99 22.89 -15.62
C GLY A 374 8.16 23.28 -14.16
N VAL A 375 8.85 22.43 -13.39
CA VAL A 375 9.07 22.59 -11.95
C VAL A 375 10.12 23.66 -11.70
N MET A 376 9.81 24.64 -10.86
CA MET A 376 10.71 25.76 -10.56
C MET A 376 11.30 25.70 -9.14
N VAL A 377 10.54 25.22 -8.17
CA VAL A 377 11.01 25.13 -6.77
C VAL A 377 10.32 23.98 -6.05
N ASN A 378 11.07 23.31 -5.17
CA ASN A 378 10.53 22.32 -4.24
C ASN A 378 10.34 22.99 -2.88
N LEU A 379 9.12 22.90 -2.35
CA LEU A 379 8.77 23.39 -1.03
C LEU A 379 8.95 22.26 -0.02
N THR A 380 9.89 22.45 0.89
CA THR A 380 10.21 21.46 1.93
C THR A 380 9.32 21.65 3.14
N VAL A 381 8.77 20.56 3.65
CA VAL A 381 7.98 20.50 4.89
C VAL A 381 8.59 19.48 5.83
N GLU A 382 8.37 19.68 7.12
CA GLU A 382 8.68 18.75 8.20
C GLU A 382 7.38 18.31 8.86
N ASP A 383 7.24 17.01 9.02
CA ASP A 383 6.13 16.36 9.70
C ASP A 383 6.74 15.22 10.52
N LYS A 384 6.27 15.04 11.76
CA LYS A 384 6.85 14.10 12.72
C LYS A 384 6.12 12.76 12.76
N ASP A 385 4.93 12.68 12.17
CA ASP A 385 4.14 11.44 12.12
C ASP A 385 4.84 10.36 11.30
N ASP A 386 4.29 9.14 11.27
CA ASP A 386 4.88 7.99 10.58
C ASP A 386 4.95 8.20 9.06
N PRO A 387 6.17 8.19 8.45
CA PRO A 387 6.33 8.33 6.99
C PRO A 387 5.59 7.28 6.14
N ALA A 388 5.16 6.16 6.74
CA ALA A 388 4.40 5.12 6.06
C ALA A 388 2.89 5.41 5.96
N THR A 389 2.35 6.35 6.74
CA THR A 389 0.91 6.60 6.88
C THR A 389 0.45 7.82 6.04
N GLY A 390 -0.87 8.04 5.96
CA GLY A 390 -1.43 9.27 5.38
C GLY A 390 -1.34 10.47 6.34
N ALA A 391 -0.97 10.22 7.60
CA ALA A 391 -0.68 11.27 8.58
C ALA A 391 0.54 12.07 8.12
N TRP A 392 1.66 11.44 7.76
CA TRP A 392 2.84 12.18 7.31
C TRP A 392 2.75 12.77 5.89
N LYS A 393 1.92 12.20 5.01
CA LYS A 393 1.87 12.60 3.59
C LYS A 393 1.25 13.98 3.41
N ALA A 394 2.01 14.89 2.83
CA ALA A 394 1.62 16.26 2.59
C ALA A 394 0.75 16.41 1.33
N VAL A 395 -0.27 17.26 1.44
CA VAL A 395 -1.17 17.68 0.36
C VAL A 395 -1.08 19.19 0.25
N TYR A 396 -0.56 19.66 -0.87
CA TYR A 396 -0.36 21.09 -1.12
C TYR A 396 -1.51 21.71 -1.88
N THR A 397 -1.92 22.91 -1.48
CA THR A 397 -2.94 23.69 -2.16
C THR A 397 -2.51 25.15 -2.32
N ILE A 398 -2.70 25.70 -3.52
CA ILE A 398 -2.49 27.12 -3.77
C ILE A 398 -3.78 27.86 -3.37
N ILE A 399 -3.75 28.57 -2.25
CA ILE A 399 -4.93 29.24 -1.69
C ILE A 399 -5.05 30.70 -2.13
N ASN A 400 -3.97 31.32 -2.64
CA ASN A 400 -4.00 32.67 -3.21
C ASN A 400 -2.88 32.88 -4.23
N GLY A 401 -3.02 33.89 -5.10
CA GLY A 401 -1.98 34.35 -6.03
C GLY A 401 -2.00 33.73 -7.43
N ASN A 402 -2.93 32.81 -7.73
CA ASN A 402 -3.00 32.09 -9.00
C ASN A 402 -4.34 32.25 -9.76
N PRO A 403 -4.79 33.48 -10.07
CA PRO A 403 -6.07 33.69 -10.77
C PRO A 403 -6.08 33.15 -12.21
N GLY A 404 -4.92 33.16 -12.89
CA GLY A 404 -4.78 32.69 -14.27
C GLY A 404 -4.60 31.17 -14.42
N GLN A 405 -4.50 30.43 -13.30
CA GLN A 405 -4.13 29.01 -13.27
C GLN A 405 -2.85 28.73 -14.08
N SER A 406 -1.84 29.59 -13.91
CA SER A 406 -0.53 29.43 -14.54
C SER A 406 0.40 28.55 -13.71
N PHE A 407 0.08 28.36 -12.43
CA PHE A 407 0.85 27.56 -11.49
C PHE A 407 0.09 26.32 -11.04
N GLU A 408 0.83 25.24 -10.79
CA GLU A 408 0.32 23.99 -10.24
C GLU A 408 1.32 23.42 -9.24
N ILE A 409 0.84 22.77 -8.18
CA ILE A 409 1.68 22.15 -7.15
C ILE A 409 1.30 20.69 -6.94
N HIS A 410 2.31 19.84 -6.88
CA HIS A 410 2.16 18.39 -6.69
C HIS A 410 3.07 17.92 -5.56
N THR A 411 2.63 16.94 -4.78
CA THR A 411 3.48 16.31 -3.76
C THR A 411 4.42 15.31 -4.40
N ASN A 412 5.71 15.38 -4.07
CA ASN A 412 6.67 14.33 -4.43
C ASN A 412 6.47 13.11 -3.49
N PRO A 413 6.08 11.94 -4.01
CA PRO A 413 5.74 10.78 -3.19
C PRO A 413 6.94 10.16 -2.44
N LYS A 414 8.18 10.54 -2.78
CA LYS A 414 9.39 10.01 -2.14
C LYS A 414 9.96 10.92 -1.07
N THR A 415 9.87 12.23 -1.28
CA THR A 415 10.50 13.24 -0.41
C THR A 415 9.50 14.06 0.38
N ASN A 416 8.19 13.91 0.09
CA ASN A 416 7.10 14.71 0.65
C ASN A 416 7.19 16.21 0.31
N GLU A 417 8.04 16.61 -0.62
CA GLU A 417 8.22 18.00 -1.02
C GLU A 417 7.12 18.45 -2.00
N GLY A 418 6.69 19.70 -1.88
CA GLY A 418 5.76 20.34 -2.81
C GLY A 418 6.48 20.83 -4.06
N MET A 419 6.32 20.13 -5.18
CA MET A 419 6.87 20.50 -6.47
C MET A 419 5.99 21.56 -7.12
N LEU A 420 6.37 22.83 -6.99
CA LEU A 420 5.66 23.94 -7.60
C LEU A 420 6.15 24.16 -9.04
N SER A 421 5.20 24.22 -9.96
CA SER A 421 5.46 24.22 -11.40
C SER A 421 4.66 25.29 -12.15
N VAL A 422 5.23 25.72 -13.28
CA VAL A 422 4.58 26.59 -14.25
C VAL A 422 3.96 25.72 -15.35
N VAL A 423 2.63 25.79 -15.49
CA VAL A 423 1.86 25.02 -16.48
C VAL A 423 1.40 25.85 -17.66
N LYS A 424 1.30 27.18 -17.50
CA LYS A 424 1.08 28.12 -18.59
C LYS A 424 2.28 29.07 -18.66
N PRO A 425 2.86 29.30 -19.85
CA PRO A 425 3.96 30.24 -20.01
C PRO A 425 3.62 31.59 -19.38
N LEU A 426 4.57 32.11 -18.59
CA LEU A 426 4.51 33.46 -18.06
C LEU A 426 5.12 34.42 -19.09
N ASP A 427 4.70 35.67 -19.01
CA ASP A 427 5.10 36.79 -19.87
C ASP A 427 5.59 37.90 -18.93
N TYR A 428 6.85 38.31 -19.12
CA TYR A 428 7.53 39.25 -18.24
C TYR A 428 6.94 40.66 -18.34
N GLU A 429 6.60 41.10 -19.55
CA GLU A 429 6.03 42.40 -19.90
C GLU A 429 4.67 42.63 -19.22
N ILE A 430 3.90 41.56 -19.01
CA ILE A 430 2.63 41.61 -18.27
C ILE A 430 2.90 41.64 -16.75
N SER A 431 3.72 40.73 -16.24
CA SER A 431 3.99 40.64 -14.80
C SER A 431 5.31 39.96 -14.46
N ALA A 432 6.29 40.76 -14.07
CA ALA A 432 7.59 40.27 -13.61
C ALA A 432 7.58 39.58 -12.23
N PHE A 433 6.53 39.79 -11.40
CA PHE A 433 6.48 39.33 -10.02
C PHE A 433 5.15 38.67 -9.69
N HIS A 434 5.21 37.42 -9.21
CA HIS A 434 4.05 36.71 -8.68
C HIS A 434 4.29 36.33 -7.22
N THR A 435 3.24 36.50 -6.41
CA THR A 435 3.25 36.06 -5.01
C THR A 435 2.14 35.05 -4.81
N LEU A 436 2.52 33.81 -4.48
CA LEU A 436 1.59 32.74 -4.18
C LEU A 436 1.51 32.52 -2.66
N LEU A 437 0.32 32.21 -2.17
CA LEU A 437 0.12 31.70 -0.82
C LEU A 437 -0.26 30.23 -0.90
N ILE A 438 0.53 29.39 -0.26
CA ILE A 438 0.40 27.94 -0.33
C ILE A 438 0.09 27.42 1.07
N LYS A 439 -0.87 26.51 1.14
CA LYS A 439 -1.22 25.77 2.34
C LYS A 439 -0.81 24.31 2.16
N VAL A 440 -0.30 23.70 3.22
CA VAL A 440 -0.05 22.27 3.31
C VAL A 440 -0.97 21.66 4.37
N GLU A 441 -1.49 20.48 4.07
CA GLU A 441 -2.32 19.65 4.95
C GLU A 441 -1.84 18.20 4.87
N ASN A 442 -2.25 17.34 5.78
CA ASN A 442 -2.01 15.90 5.67
C ASN A 442 -3.06 15.26 4.74
N GLU A 443 -2.77 14.06 4.23
CA GLU A 443 -3.75 13.25 3.49
C GLU A 443 -4.87 12.77 4.45
N ASP A 444 -4.48 12.33 5.63
CA ASP A 444 -5.41 11.94 6.70
C ASP A 444 -5.80 13.15 7.57
N PRO A 445 -7.03 13.19 8.14
CA PRO A 445 -7.44 14.30 8.99
C PRO A 445 -6.68 14.32 10.32
N LEU A 446 -6.26 15.52 10.73
CA LEU A 446 -5.74 15.78 12.08
C LEU A 446 -6.77 15.40 13.15
N ILE A 447 -6.26 15.11 14.34
CA ILE A 447 -7.10 14.86 15.51
C ILE A 447 -7.82 16.14 15.95
N PRO A 448 -9.03 16.06 16.56
CA PRO A 448 -9.86 17.24 16.81
C PRO A 448 -9.24 18.35 17.67
N ASP A 449 -8.26 18.01 18.51
CA ASP A 449 -7.60 18.94 19.44
C ASP A 449 -6.39 19.65 18.81
N VAL A 450 -6.02 19.28 17.58
CA VAL A 450 -4.88 19.84 16.82
C VAL A 450 -5.41 20.51 15.56
N GLY A 451 -4.85 21.69 15.24
CA GLY A 451 -5.24 22.44 14.05
C GLY A 451 -4.03 22.93 13.27
N TYR A 452 -4.22 23.12 11.96
CA TYR A 452 -3.21 23.69 11.09
C TYR A 452 -2.86 25.11 11.53
N GLY A 453 -1.59 25.32 11.89
CA GLY A 453 -1.07 26.59 12.35
C GLY A 453 -0.63 27.50 11.20
N SER A 454 -0.04 28.65 11.54
CA SER A 454 0.58 29.55 10.54
C SER A 454 1.78 28.94 9.82
N SER A 455 2.43 27.94 10.42
CA SER A 455 3.54 27.16 9.87
C SER A 455 3.11 26.24 8.73
N SER A 456 1.83 25.88 8.65
CA SER A 456 1.25 25.12 7.53
C SER A 456 0.89 26.00 6.33
N THR A 457 1.27 27.28 6.37
CA THR A 457 1.15 28.20 5.23
C THR A 457 2.48 28.89 4.94
N ALA A 458 2.84 29.00 3.67
CA ALA A 458 4.05 29.70 3.23
C ALA A 458 3.78 30.57 2.00
N THR A 459 4.53 31.66 1.88
CA THR A 459 4.50 32.52 0.69
C THR A 459 5.61 32.11 -0.27
N VAL A 460 5.32 32.13 -1.57
CA VAL A 460 6.32 31.91 -2.61
C VAL A 460 6.39 33.16 -3.47
N GLN A 461 7.55 33.82 -3.45
CA GLN A 461 7.86 34.96 -4.29
C GLN A 461 8.56 34.48 -5.55
N ILE A 462 7.93 34.70 -6.68
CA ILE A 462 8.39 34.26 -7.99
C ILE A 462 8.82 35.49 -8.77
N THR A 463 10.07 35.47 -9.22
CA THR A 463 10.62 36.49 -10.13
C THR A 463 10.73 35.88 -11.52
N VAL A 464 10.01 36.46 -12.46
CA VAL A 464 10.13 36.12 -13.88
C VAL A 464 11.35 36.85 -14.42
N LEU A 465 12.22 36.12 -15.10
CA LEU A 465 13.38 36.65 -15.78
C LEU A 465 13.01 36.90 -17.24
N ASP A 466 13.17 38.16 -17.63
CA ASP A 466 13.09 38.66 -19.00
C ASP A 466 14.00 37.85 -19.94
N VAL A 467 13.42 37.37 -21.04
CA VAL A 467 14.10 36.72 -22.15
C VAL A 467 13.70 37.41 -23.44
N ASN A 468 14.70 37.97 -24.11
CA ASN A 468 14.57 38.64 -25.39
C ASN A 468 13.59 37.96 -26.37
N GLU A 469 12.51 38.65 -26.70
CA GLU A 469 11.51 38.20 -27.64
C GLU A 469 11.77 38.71 -29.06
N SER A 470 11.13 38.09 -30.06
CA SER A 470 11.32 38.51 -31.46
C SER A 470 10.42 39.69 -31.82
N PRO A 471 10.90 40.67 -32.63
CA PRO A 471 10.06 41.75 -33.12
C PRO A 471 8.82 41.25 -33.88
N VAL A 472 7.67 41.88 -33.64
CA VAL A 472 6.39 41.50 -34.25
C VAL A 472 5.94 42.56 -35.26
N PHE A 473 5.54 42.14 -36.45
CA PHE A 473 5.01 43.02 -37.49
C PHE A 473 3.54 43.37 -37.26
N HIS A 474 3.17 44.64 -37.46
CA HIS A 474 1.79 45.09 -37.33
C HIS A 474 1.35 45.96 -38.53
N PRO A 475 0.31 45.59 -39.29
CA PRO A 475 -0.39 44.29 -39.28
C PRO A 475 0.44 43.18 -39.95
N ASP A 476 0.16 41.91 -39.68
CA ASP A 476 0.68 40.76 -40.44
C ASP A 476 -0.52 39.88 -40.90
N PRO A 477 -0.77 39.68 -42.21
CA PRO A 477 0.05 40.10 -43.35
C PRO A 477 -0.04 41.60 -43.65
N MET A 478 1.08 42.17 -44.10
CA MET A 478 1.18 43.53 -44.62
C MET A 478 0.76 43.54 -46.09
N THR A 479 -0.34 44.23 -46.41
CA THR A 479 -0.90 44.25 -47.76
C THR A 479 -0.81 45.63 -48.40
N VAL A 480 -0.42 45.71 -49.67
CA VAL A 480 -0.47 46.95 -50.46
C VAL A 480 -1.00 46.69 -51.85
N THR A 481 -1.80 47.62 -52.39
CA THR A 481 -2.25 47.58 -53.79
C THR A 481 -1.47 48.59 -54.61
N LYS A 482 -0.88 48.14 -55.72
CA LYS A 482 -0.06 48.95 -56.61
C LYS A 482 -0.30 48.54 -58.06
N LYS A 483 -0.19 49.48 -58.98
CA LYS A 483 -0.17 49.15 -60.41
C LYS A 483 1.14 48.45 -60.76
N GLU A 484 1.12 47.62 -61.79
CA GLU A 484 2.36 47.13 -62.40
C GLU A 484 3.11 48.25 -63.15
N ASN A 485 4.29 47.95 -63.68
CA ASN A 485 5.13 48.91 -64.43
C ASN A 485 5.49 50.21 -63.69
N ILE A 486 5.43 50.20 -62.36
CA ILE A 486 5.88 51.32 -61.53
C ILE A 486 7.39 51.55 -61.73
N GLN A 487 7.79 52.82 -61.75
CA GLN A 487 9.19 53.21 -61.92
C GLN A 487 10.08 52.55 -60.85
N ILE A 488 11.25 52.06 -61.28
CA ILE A 488 12.30 51.52 -60.39
C ILE A 488 12.69 52.57 -59.33
N GLY A 489 12.79 52.14 -58.08
CA GLY A 489 13.09 52.96 -56.91
C GLY A 489 11.86 53.60 -56.26
N SER A 490 10.64 53.29 -56.73
CA SER A 490 9.41 53.80 -56.14
C SER A 490 9.14 53.13 -54.79
N GLN A 491 8.70 53.93 -53.81
CA GLN A 491 8.31 53.44 -52.49
C GLN A 491 6.96 52.72 -52.54
N LEU A 492 6.96 51.45 -52.12
CA LEU A 492 5.76 50.61 -52.07
C LEU A 492 5.04 50.73 -50.74
N PHE A 493 5.77 50.48 -49.65
CA PHE A 493 5.24 50.37 -48.30
C PHE A 493 6.35 50.65 -47.28
N THR A 494 5.98 51.08 -46.06
CA THR A 494 6.93 51.19 -44.93
C THR A 494 6.46 50.24 -43.85
N VAL A 495 7.29 49.25 -43.54
CA VAL A 495 6.96 48.25 -42.52
C VAL A 495 7.17 48.81 -41.12
N ASN A 496 6.34 48.34 -40.19
CA ASN A 496 6.47 48.66 -38.79
C ASN A 496 6.49 47.35 -37.99
N ALA A 497 7.63 47.04 -37.40
CA ALA A 497 7.75 46.00 -36.39
C ALA A 497 8.00 46.65 -35.04
N THR A 498 7.41 46.09 -33.99
CA THR A 498 7.65 46.48 -32.60
C THR A 498 8.17 45.29 -31.84
N ASP A 499 9.15 45.55 -30.99
CA ASP A 499 9.69 44.55 -30.08
C ASP A 499 8.81 44.50 -28.82
N PRO A 500 8.34 43.32 -28.38
CA PRO A 500 7.62 43.16 -27.12
C PRO A 500 8.42 43.62 -25.89
N ASP A 501 9.75 43.53 -25.91
CA ASP A 501 10.63 43.79 -24.76
C ASP A 501 10.64 45.28 -24.37
N THR A 502 9.57 45.76 -23.73
CA THR A 502 9.35 47.21 -23.53
C THR A 502 10.38 47.89 -22.63
N LEU A 503 11.02 47.13 -21.73
CA LEU A 503 12.04 47.63 -20.80
C LEU A 503 13.44 47.65 -21.43
N GLN A 504 13.63 46.99 -22.57
CA GLN A 504 14.88 47.00 -23.32
C GLN A 504 14.68 47.82 -24.60
N HIS A 505 15.34 48.98 -24.70
CA HIS A 505 15.29 49.79 -25.92
C HIS A 505 16.15 49.14 -27.02
N GLN A 506 15.57 48.17 -27.71
CA GLN A 506 16.21 47.44 -28.79
C GLN A 506 16.04 48.15 -30.14
N SER A 507 17.03 48.00 -31.01
CA SER A 507 17.00 48.52 -32.37
C SER A 507 16.68 47.42 -33.37
N ILE A 508 15.61 47.58 -34.12
CA ILE A 508 15.16 46.60 -35.12
C ILE A 508 15.83 46.89 -36.46
N ARG A 509 16.38 45.86 -37.09
CA ARG A 509 16.90 45.88 -38.47
C ARG A 509 16.04 45.03 -39.39
N TYR A 510 15.75 45.55 -40.56
CA TYR A 510 14.90 44.87 -41.54
C TYR A 510 15.73 44.19 -42.65
N SER A 511 15.28 43.04 -43.12
CA SER A 511 15.84 42.37 -44.29
C SER A 511 14.79 41.56 -45.06
N ILE A 512 15.07 41.19 -46.31
CA ILE A 512 14.20 40.31 -47.09
C ILE A 512 14.68 38.87 -46.88
N LEU A 513 13.79 37.99 -46.43
CA LEU A 513 14.05 36.54 -46.36
C LEU A 513 13.81 35.88 -47.71
N LYS A 514 12.68 36.21 -48.36
CA LYS A 514 12.24 35.56 -49.58
C LYS A 514 11.59 36.55 -50.55
N ASP A 515 12.17 36.67 -51.73
CA ASP A 515 11.71 37.47 -52.88
C ASP A 515 12.11 36.72 -54.16
N GLU A 516 11.24 35.84 -54.66
CA GLU A 516 11.57 34.92 -55.77
C GLU A 516 11.82 35.66 -57.09
N ALA A 517 11.14 36.77 -57.31
CA ALA A 517 11.26 37.59 -58.51
C ALA A 517 12.39 38.65 -58.41
N GLY A 518 12.96 38.88 -57.22
CA GLY A 518 14.01 39.88 -57.00
C GLY A 518 13.56 41.32 -57.26
N TRP A 519 12.29 41.63 -56.97
CA TRP A 519 11.67 42.92 -57.26
C TRP A 519 11.77 43.95 -56.14
N LEU A 520 12.19 43.52 -54.95
CA LEU A 520 12.05 44.31 -53.75
C LEU A 520 13.41 44.61 -53.12
N TYR A 521 13.53 45.80 -52.55
CA TYR A 521 14.60 46.18 -51.63
C TYR A 521 13.98 46.77 -50.39
N ILE A 522 14.40 46.31 -49.21
CA ILE A 522 14.01 46.90 -47.94
C ILE A 522 15.18 47.67 -47.34
N ASN A 523 14.92 48.90 -46.92
CA ASN A 523 15.91 49.67 -46.19
C ASN A 523 16.04 49.12 -44.75
N PRO A 524 17.26 48.71 -44.34
CA PRO A 524 17.45 48.00 -43.07
C PRO A 524 17.22 48.86 -41.83
N LEU A 525 17.19 50.20 -41.94
CA LEU A 525 17.07 51.10 -40.79
C LEU A 525 15.65 51.63 -40.58
N ASN A 526 14.91 51.91 -41.66
CA ASN A 526 13.60 52.55 -41.58
C ASN A 526 12.46 51.69 -42.14
N GLY A 527 12.73 50.45 -42.57
CA GLY A 527 11.71 49.51 -43.05
C GLY A 527 11.02 49.93 -44.36
N THR A 528 11.56 50.90 -45.10
CA THR A 528 10.94 51.32 -46.37
C THR A 528 11.24 50.31 -47.47
N ILE A 529 10.20 49.76 -48.09
CA ILE A 529 10.28 48.82 -49.22
C ILE A 529 10.15 49.59 -50.54
N ASN A 530 11.16 49.47 -51.40
CA ASN A 530 11.23 50.08 -52.72
C ASN A 530 11.32 49.01 -53.82
N THR A 531 10.94 49.37 -55.04
CA THR A 531 11.12 48.52 -56.22
C THR A 531 12.57 48.52 -56.72
N THR A 532 13.14 47.34 -56.97
CA THR A 532 14.44 47.16 -57.67
C THR A 532 14.27 46.86 -59.15
N SER A 533 13.13 46.28 -59.50
CA SER A 533 12.73 45.89 -60.86
C SER A 533 11.27 46.32 -61.10
N PRO A 534 10.84 46.50 -62.35
CA PRO A 534 9.42 46.73 -62.64
C PRO A 534 8.59 45.54 -62.16
N LEU A 535 7.51 45.84 -61.46
CA LEU A 535 6.52 44.83 -61.06
C LEU A 535 5.72 44.43 -62.30
N ASP A 536 5.50 43.13 -62.48
CA ASP A 536 4.87 42.53 -63.67
C ASP A 536 3.80 41.56 -63.17
N ARG A 537 2.52 41.79 -63.49
CA ARG A 537 1.40 40.98 -62.99
C ARG A 537 1.32 39.63 -63.71
N GLU A 538 1.75 39.54 -64.96
CA GLU A 538 1.72 38.33 -65.80
C GLU A 538 2.89 37.38 -65.53
N SER A 539 3.83 37.79 -64.69
CA SER A 539 4.93 36.97 -64.21
C SER A 539 4.45 35.69 -63.52
N THR A 540 5.20 34.60 -63.71
CA THR A 540 4.92 33.30 -63.09
C THR A 540 5.01 33.31 -61.56
N PHE A 541 5.64 34.33 -60.97
CA PHE A 541 5.76 34.49 -59.53
C PHE A 541 4.52 35.14 -58.89
N VAL A 542 3.60 35.68 -59.69
CA VAL A 542 2.35 36.29 -59.21
C VAL A 542 1.24 35.26 -59.26
N GLN A 543 0.52 35.11 -58.15
CA GLN A 543 -0.60 34.16 -58.04
C GLN A 543 -1.86 34.93 -57.62
N ASN A 544 -2.94 34.79 -58.38
CA ASN A 544 -4.21 35.49 -58.11
C ASN A 544 -4.05 37.02 -57.98
N ASN A 545 -3.22 37.64 -58.84
CA ASN A 545 -2.84 39.06 -58.80
C ASN A 545 -2.06 39.48 -57.54
N THR A 546 -1.59 38.54 -56.74
CA THR A 546 -0.84 38.81 -55.52
C THR A 546 0.58 38.27 -55.62
N TYR A 547 1.55 39.14 -55.42
CA TYR A 547 2.94 38.77 -55.20
C TYR A 547 3.23 38.72 -53.70
N THR A 548 3.82 37.62 -53.21
CA THR A 548 4.09 37.43 -51.78
C THR A 548 5.60 37.36 -51.53
N ALA A 549 6.08 38.20 -50.63
CA ALA A 549 7.45 38.19 -50.13
C ALA A 549 7.48 37.97 -48.61
N LEU A 550 8.57 37.39 -48.10
CA LEU A 550 8.81 37.25 -46.66
C LEU A 550 9.91 38.20 -46.22
N ILE A 551 9.66 38.92 -45.13
CA ILE A 551 10.59 39.89 -44.55
C ILE A 551 10.94 39.51 -43.12
N LEU A 552 12.13 39.91 -42.69
CA LEU A 552 12.62 39.72 -41.33
C LEU A 552 12.74 41.06 -40.62
N ALA A 553 12.42 41.05 -39.33
CA ALA A 553 12.81 42.06 -38.37
C ALA A 553 13.73 41.38 -37.35
N ILE A 554 14.95 41.87 -37.24
CA ILE A 554 16.01 41.29 -36.38
C ILE A 554 16.32 42.35 -35.33
N ASP A 555 16.15 42.01 -34.06
CA ASP A 555 16.54 42.88 -32.96
C ASP A 555 18.07 42.89 -32.75
N ASN A 556 18.54 43.70 -31.80
CA ASN A 556 19.94 43.69 -31.36
C ASN A 556 20.11 43.10 -29.96
N GLY A 557 19.18 42.24 -29.56
CA GLY A 557 19.20 41.47 -28.34
C GLY A 557 20.38 40.52 -28.22
N SER A 558 20.53 39.92 -27.05
CA SER A 558 21.58 38.92 -26.80
C SER A 558 21.00 37.66 -26.13
N PRO A 559 20.78 36.57 -26.88
CA PRO A 559 20.98 36.43 -28.32
C PRO A 559 19.96 37.24 -29.14
N PRO A 560 20.28 37.64 -30.38
CA PRO A 560 19.32 38.38 -31.20
C PRO A 560 18.16 37.46 -31.61
N ALA A 561 16.93 37.93 -31.49
CA ALA A 561 15.75 37.23 -31.99
C ALA A 561 15.31 37.80 -33.34
N THR A 562 14.51 37.02 -34.07
CA THR A 562 14.14 37.32 -35.45
C THR A 562 12.66 37.05 -35.67
N GLY A 563 11.90 38.10 -35.94
CA GLY A 563 10.52 38.03 -36.39
C GLY A 563 10.43 37.89 -37.89
N THR A 564 9.49 37.08 -38.37
CA THR A 564 9.17 36.94 -39.80
C THR A 564 7.80 37.52 -40.07
N GLY A 565 7.68 38.37 -41.09
CA GLY A 565 6.42 38.97 -41.53
C GLY A 565 6.14 38.67 -43.00
N THR A 566 4.86 38.64 -43.35
CA THR A 566 4.41 38.39 -44.72
C THR A 566 4.04 39.70 -45.41
N PHE A 567 4.67 40.00 -46.55
CA PHE A 567 4.35 41.17 -47.37
C PHE A 567 3.67 40.75 -48.66
N GLN A 568 2.45 41.24 -48.88
CA GLN A 568 1.62 40.93 -50.03
C GLN A 568 1.36 42.19 -50.87
N ILE A 569 1.69 42.10 -52.15
CA ILE A 569 1.46 43.14 -53.14
C ILE A 569 0.36 42.67 -54.07
N THR A 570 -0.79 43.33 -54.00
CA THR A 570 -1.86 43.16 -54.99
C THR A 570 -1.56 44.06 -56.19
N LEU A 571 -1.34 43.45 -57.35
CA LEU A 571 -1.01 44.15 -58.58
C LEU A 571 -2.29 44.49 -59.37
N GLU A 572 -2.45 45.77 -59.66
CA GLU A 572 -3.46 46.27 -60.60
C GLU A 572 -2.91 46.22 -62.03
N ASP A 573 -3.75 45.68 -62.91
CA ASP A 573 -3.48 45.44 -64.32
C ASP A 573 -3.33 46.75 -65.12
N ILE A 574 -2.28 46.84 -65.94
CA ILE A 574 -2.05 47.88 -66.94
C ILE A 574 -1.98 47.19 -68.31
N ASN A 575 -2.64 47.77 -69.31
CA ASN A 575 -2.56 47.27 -70.68
C ASN A 575 -1.14 47.38 -71.25
N ASP A 576 -0.34 46.34 -71.12
CA ASP A 576 1.04 46.26 -71.60
C ASP A 576 1.33 44.99 -72.43
N ASN A 577 0.40 44.04 -72.48
CA ASN A 577 0.46 42.89 -73.36
C ASN A 577 -0.45 43.11 -74.59
N ALA A 578 0.08 42.78 -75.77
CA ALA A 578 -0.72 42.81 -77.00
C ALA A 578 -1.33 41.42 -77.27
N PRO A 579 -2.55 41.34 -77.79
CA PRO A 579 -3.23 40.07 -77.99
C PRO A 579 -2.58 39.28 -79.12
N TYR A 580 -2.69 37.96 -79.08
CA TYR A 580 -2.19 37.06 -80.13
C TYR A 580 -3.27 36.07 -80.56
N ILE A 581 -3.20 35.62 -81.81
CA ILE A 581 -4.20 34.70 -82.38
C ILE A 581 -3.75 33.24 -82.31
N HIS A 582 -4.73 32.36 -82.18
CA HIS A 582 -4.59 30.92 -82.33
C HIS A 582 -5.78 30.33 -83.12
N PRO A 583 -5.57 29.36 -84.01
CA PRO A 583 -4.28 28.86 -84.51
C PRO A 583 -3.62 29.83 -85.52
N THR A 584 -2.29 29.75 -85.68
CA THR A 584 -1.53 30.55 -86.67
C THR A 584 -1.40 29.89 -88.04
N SER A 585 -1.96 28.68 -88.21
CA SER A 585 -2.03 27.98 -89.49
C SER A 585 -3.40 27.35 -89.69
N ALA A 586 -3.90 27.40 -90.93
CA ALA A 586 -5.16 26.80 -91.32
C ALA A 586 -5.04 26.11 -92.68
N TYR A 587 -5.89 25.10 -92.90
CA TYR A 587 -5.92 24.34 -94.15
C TYR A 587 -7.34 24.40 -94.72
N VAL A 588 -7.47 24.69 -96.02
CA VAL A 588 -8.78 24.72 -96.71
C VAL A 588 -8.73 23.96 -98.03
N CYS A 589 -9.81 23.25 -98.37
CA CYS A 589 -9.93 22.54 -99.63
C CYS A 589 -10.24 23.51 -100.78
N GLU A 590 -9.60 23.34 -101.94
CA GLU A 590 -9.84 24.14 -103.16
C GLU A 590 -11.30 24.08 -103.67
N ASP A 591 -12.00 22.98 -103.35
CA ASP A 591 -13.38 22.66 -103.76
C ASP A 591 -14.39 22.69 -102.61
N SER A 592 -14.02 23.28 -101.46
CA SER A 592 -14.91 23.38 -100.29
C SER A 592 -16.20 24.14 -100.61
N LYS A 593 -17.35 23.56 -100.25
CA LYS A 593 -18.65 24.26 -100.23
C LYS A 593 -18.81 25.15 -99.00
N ASP A 594 -18.07 24.88 -97.93
CA ASP A 594 -18.00 25.75 -96.77
C ASP A 594 -16.92 26.80 -97.00
N LEU A 595 -17.35 28.06 -97.05
CA LEU A 595 -16.47 29.22 -97.21
C LEU A 595 -15.74 29.56 -95.90
N THR A 596 -16.00 28.87 -94.81
CA THR A 596 -15.29 29.00 -93.54
C THR A 596 -13.93 28.32 -93.63
N VAL A 597 -12.87 29.08 -93.38
CA VAL A 597 -11.49 28.59 -93.44
C VAL A 597 -11.03 28.17 -92.05
N VAL A 598 -11.16 29.07 -91.08
CA VAL A 598 -10.76 28.84 -89.69
C VAL A 598 -11.50 29.79 -88.76
N ILE A 599 -11.74 29.33 -87.53
CA ILE A 599 -12.15 30.19 -86.43
C ILE A 599 -10.88 30.52 -85.65
N LEU A 600 -10.53 31.80 -85.62
CA LEU A 600 -9.44 32.33 -84.81
C LEU A 600 -9.97 32.66 -83.42
N SER A 601 -9.26 32.23 -82.40
CA SER A 601 -9.36 32.74 -81.04
C SER A 601 -8.22 33.73 -80.81
N ALA A 602 -8.48 34.84 -80.12
CA ALA A 602 -7.42 35.68 -79.57
C ALA A 602 -7.31 35.45 -78.06
N SER A 603 -6.09 35.57 -77.58
CA SER A 603 -5.75 35.51 -76.16
C SER A 603 -4.79 36.63 -75.84
N ASP A 604 -5.01 37.21 -74.68
CA ASP A 604 -4.18 38.25 -74.08
C ASP A 604 -3.85 37.80 -72.66
N ARG A 605 -2.71 38.23 -72.13
CA ARG A 605 -2.32 37.93 -70.75
C ARG A 605 -2.94 38.91 -69.77
N ASP A 606 -3.36 40.09 -70.23
CA ASP A 606 -3.99 41.13 -69.42
C ASP A 606 -5.40 40.73 -68.95
N LEU A 607 -5.87 41.35 -67.87
CA LEU A 607 -7.22 41.14 -67.34
C LEU A 607 -8.25 42.05 -68.01
N HIS A 608 -9.51 41.65 -67.97
CA HIS A 608 -10.61 42.55 -68.36
C HIS A 608 -10.60 43.78 -67.43
N PRO A 609 -10.61 45.02 -67.96
CA PRO A 609 -11.04 45.44 -69.31
C PRO A 609 -9.91 45.66 -70.34
N ASN A 610 -8.65 45.37 -70.00
CA ASN A 610 -7.50 45.57 -70.88
C ASN A 610 -7.37 44.48 -71.95
N SER A 611 -7.89 43.28 -71.71
CA SER A 611 -7.92 42.21 -72.72
C SER A 611 -9.15 42.24 -73.63
N ASP A 612 -10.13 41.34 -73.43
CA ASP A 612 -11.30 41.23 -74.30
C ASP A 612 -12.33 42.34 -73.99
N PRO A 613 -13.13 42.80 -74.98
CA PRO A 613 -13.31 42.26 -76.34
C PRO A 613 -12.20 42.62 -77.35
N PHE A 614 -11.81 41.66 -78.19
CA PHE A 614 -10.79 41.88 -79.23
C PHE A 614 -11.40 42.37 -80.55
N LYS A 615 -10.70 43.25 -81.25
CA LYS A 615 -11.03 43.72 -82.60
C LYS A 615 -10.10 43.06 -83.62
N PHE A 616 -10.67 42.29 -84.55
CA PHE A 616 -9.92 41.61 -85.59
C PHE A 616 -10.03 42.33 -86.94
N GLU A 617 -8.91 42.62 -87.57
CA GLU A 617 -8.82 43.25 -88.88
C GLU A 617 -7.82 42.51 -89.77
N LEU A 618 -8.06 42.52 -91.08
CA LEU A 618 -7.08 42.09 -92.07
C LEU A 618 -6.36 43.35 -92.57
N SER A 619 -5.04 43.41 -92.38
CA SER A 619 -4.25 44.53 -92.91
C SER A 619 -4.27 44.54 -94.45
N LYS A 620 -3.93 45.68 -95.08
CA LYS A 620 -4.13 45.93 -96.53
C LYS A 620 -3.60 44.76 -97.37
N GLN A 621 -4.54 44.00 -97.96
CA GLN A 621 -4.24 42.91 -98.88
C GLN A 621 -3.60 43.49 -100.15
N THR A 622 -2.33 43.17 -100.40
CA THR A 622 -1.61 43.55 -101.62
C THR A 622 -1.99 42.59 -102.75
N GLY A 623 -2.92 43.01 -103.60
CA GLY A 623 -3.39 42.25 -104.76
C GLY A 623 -4.85 42.55 -105.08
N SER A 624 -5.23 42.44 -106.35
CA SER A 624 -6.54 42.84 -106.90
C SER A 624 -7.75 42.01 -106.45
N ASP A 625 -7.60 41.10 -105.48
CA ASP A 625 -8.68 40.24 -104.99
C ASP A 625 -8.83 40.37 -103.48
N LYS A 626 -9.94 40.99 -103.03
CA LYS A 626 -10.44 40.88 -101.65
C LYS A 626 -10.92 39.44 -101.41
N ALA A 627 -10.02 38.46 -101.44
CA ALA A 627 -10.37 37.04 -101.38
C ALA A 627 -10.77 36.58 -99.98
N TRP A 628 -10.37 37.34 -98.96
CA TRP A 628 -10.53 36.96 -97.56
C TRP A 628 -11.33 38.02 -96.82
N LYS A 629 -12.32 37.57 -96.05
CA LYS A 629 -13.11 38.39 -95.15
C LYS A 629 -13.01 37.83 -93.74
N ILE A 630 -12.64 38.66 -92.78
CA ILE A 630 -12.72 38.33 -91.36
C ILE A 630 -14.03 38.90 -90.80
N THR A 631 -14.77 38.09 -90.03
CA THR A 631 -16.01 38.50 -89.37
C THR A 631 -15.94 38.12 -87.90
N GLN A 632 -16.15 39.09 -87.01
CA GLN A 632 -16.25 38.84 -85.57
C GLN A 632 -17.41 37.88 -85.28
N LEU A 633 -17.16 36.83 -84.50
CA LEU A 633 -18.21 35.93 -84.02
C LEU A 633 -18.69 36.32 -82.62
N ASN A 634 -17.76 36.57 -81.70
CA ASN A 634 -18.02 36.98 -80.32
C ASN A 634 -16.86 37.85 -79.81
N ASN A 635 -16.78 38.15 -78.51
CA ASN A 635 -15.72 39.01 -77.95
C ASN A 635 -14.30 38.45 -78.13
N THR A 636 -14.13 37.13 -78.25
CA THR A 636 -12.81 36.47 -78.27
C THR A 636 -12.46 35.74 -79.57
N HIS A 637 -13.43 35.52 -80.44
CA HIS A 637 -13.30 34.72 -81.66
C HIS A 637 -13.75 35.46 -82.91
N ALA A 638 -13.04 35.23 -84.01
CA ALA A 638 -13.37 35.71 -85.34
C ALA A 638 -13.31 34.58 -86.37
N GLN A 639 -14.19 34.62 -87.35
CA GLN A 639 -14.23 33.67 -88.44
C GLN A 639 -13.54 34.26 -89.67
N VAL A 640 -12.58 33.52 -90.24
CA VAL A 640 -11.98 33.84 -91.54
C VAL A 640 -12.74 33.09 -92.62
N ARG A 641 -13.26 33.84 -93.59
CA ARG A 641 -14.04 33.31 -94.70
C ARG A 641 -13.40 33.63 -96.04
N LEU A 642 -13.51 32.68 -96.95
CA LEU A 642 -13.14 32.82 -98.34
C LEU A 642 -14.31 33.43 -99.13
N LEU A 643 -14.06 34.42 -99.98
CA LEU A 643 -15.09 35.06 -100.80
C LEU A 643 -15.24 34.43 -102.20
N HIS A 644 -14.19 33.75 -102.69
CA HIS A 644 -14.20 33.00 -103.95
C HIS A 644 -13.13 31.90 -103.93
N ASN A 645 -13.31 30.84 -104.70
CA ASN A 645 -12.36 29.72 -104.75
C ASN A 645 -10.97 30.20 -105.22
N LEU A 646 -9.94 29.78 -104.51
CA LEU A 646 -8.55 30.12 -104.79
C LEU A 646 -7.78 28.92 -105.33
N LYS A 647 -6.68 29.19 -106.03
CA LYS A 647 -5.77 28.16 -106.53
C LYS A 647 -4.95 27.57 -105.39
N ARG A 648 -4.44 26.35 -105.58
CA ARG A 648 -3.50 25.69 -104.66
C ARG A 648 -2.25 26.56 -104.47
N ALA A 649 -2.11 27.15 -103.28
CA ALA A 649 -0.96 27.94 -102.87
C ALA A 649 -0.96 28.15 -101.34
N ASN A 650 0.16 28.66 -100.82
CA ASN A 650 0.26 29.15 -99.46
C ASN A 650 -0.07 30.65 -99.46
N TYR A 651 -1.08 31.03 -98.69
CA TYR A 651 -1.51 32.41 -98.51
C TYR A 651 -1.14 32.86 -97.11
N ASN A 652 -0.36 33.94 -97.01
CA ASN A 652 -0.04 34.56 -95.73
C ASN A 652 -1.00 35.72 -95.51
N LEU A 653 -1.83 35.61 -94.49
CA LEU A 653 -2.82 36.63 -94.13
C LEU A 653 -2.32 37.37 -92.88
N PRO A 654 -1.85 38.63 -93.01
CA PRO A 654 -1.49 39.43 -91.86
C PRO A 654 -2.77 39.89 -91.13
N VAL A 655 -3.10 39.17 -90.05
CA VAL A 655 -4.25 39.45 -89.18
C VAL A 655 -3.77 40.35 -88.05
N THR A 656 -4.36 41.54 -87.96
CA THR A 656 -4.16 42.47 -86.86
C THR A 656 -5.26 42.26 -85.83
N VAL A 657 -4.86 41.97 -84.59
CA VAL A 657 -5.77 41.88 -83.45
C VAL A 657 -5.44 43.01 -82.47
N THR A 658 -6.47 43.76 -82.07
CA THR A 658 -6.37 44.90 -81.15
C THR A 658 -7.20 44.58 -79.90
N ASP A 659 -6.64 44.89 -78.73
CA ASP A 659 -7.33 44.74 -77.43
C ASP A 659 -8.35 45.86 -77.16
N SER A 660 -8.98 45.82 -75.98
CA SER A 660 -9.89 46.85 -75.48
C SER A 660 -9.27 47.83 -74.49
N GLY A 661 -7.96 47.71 -74.23
CA GLY A 661 -7.24 48.55 -73.29
C GLY A 661 -7.11 50.00 -73.74
N LYS A 662 -6.64 50.86 -72.82
CA LYS A 662 -6.45 52.30 -73.06
C LYS A 662 -5.05 52.75 -72.60
N PRO A 663 -4.13 53.08 -73.52
CA PRO A 663 -4.25 53.00 -74.98
C PRO A 663 -4.35 51.54 -75.47
N PRO A 664 -5.02 51.27 -76.60
CA PRO A 664 -5.15 49.91 -77.10
C PRO A 664 -3.84 49.43 -77.70
N LEU A 665 -3.45 48.19 -77.41
CA LEU A 665 -2.30 47.54 -78.03
C LEU A 665 -2.77 46.63 -79.17
N THR A 666 -1.91 46.49 -80.17
CA THR A 666 -2.23 45.74 -81.38
C THR A 666 -1.04 44.90 -81.80
N ASN A 667 -1.31 43.65 -82.16
CA ASN A 667 -0.32 42.75 -82.73
C ASN A 667 -0.76 42.32 -84.14
N SER A 668 0.21 42.21 -85.05
CA SER A 668 0.00 41.71 -86.40
C SER A 668 0.67 40.35 -86.55
N THR A 669 -0.13 39.31 -86.69
CA THR A 669 0.35 37.93 -86.82
C THR A 669 -0.01 37.36 -88.18
N GLU A 670 0.93 36.64 -88.81
CA GLU A 670 0.68 36.00 -90.11
C GLU A 670 -0.05 34.66 -89.93
N LEU A 671 -1.32 34.63 -90.32
CA LEU A 671 -2.07 33.39 -90.47
C LEU A 671 -1.68 32.72 -91.79
N LYS A 672 -1.03 31.56 -91.70
CA LYS A 672 -0.63 30.75 -92.86
C LYS A 672 -1.79 29.87 -93.28
N VAL A 673 -2.43 30.22 -94.39
CA VAL A 673 -3.52 29.43 -94.97
C VAL A 673 -3.00 28.63 -96.15
N GLN A 674 -3.05 27.31 -96.05
CA GLN A 674 -2.69 26.42 -97.15
C GLN A 674 -3.95 25.90 -97.86
N VAL A 675 -4.07 26.22 -99.14
CA VAL A 675 -5.16 25.68 -99.99
C VAL A 675 -4.69 24.34 -100.56
N CYS A 676 -5.40 23.26 -100.22
CA CYS A 676 -5.06 21.88 -100.56
C CYS A 676 -6.08 21.23 -101.50
N SER A 677 -5.69 20.16 -102.18
CA SER A 677 -6.63 19.37 -102.99
C SER A 677 -7.29 18.32 -102.11
N CYS A 678 -8.63 18.19 -102.21
CA CYS A 678 -9.39 17.26 -101.39
C CYS A 678 -10.08 16.23 -102.28
N LYS A 679 -9.70 14.95 -102.13
CA LYS A 679 -10.35 13.83 -102.82
C LYS A 679 -10.88 12.86 -101.78
N LYS A 680 -12.19 12.57 -101.82
CA LYS A 680 -12.86 11.60 -100.94
C LYS A 680 -12.47 11.81 -99.46
N SER A 681 -12.66 13.04 -98.96
CA SER A 681 -12.39 13.46 -97.57
C SER A 681 -10.95 13.28 -97.05
N LYS A 682 -9.98 12.97 -97.93
CA LYS A 682 -8.55 13.07 -97.62
C LYS A 682 -7.98 14.36 -98.22
N MET A 683 -7.34 15.15 -97.37
CA MET A 683 -6.72 16.43 -97.71
C MET A 683 -5.25 16.22 -98.11
N ASP A 684 -4.88 16.64 -99.32
CA ASP A 684 -3.53 16.54 -99.85
C ASP A 684 -2.89 17.93 -100.01
N CYS A 685 -2.01 18.25 -99.05
CA CYS A 685 -1.34 19.54 -98.92
C CYS A 685 0.13 19.51 -99.38
N SER A 686 0.60 18.49 -100.10
CA SER A 686 1.98 18.49 -100.61
C SER A 686 2.14 19.55 -101.72
N SER A 687 2.73 20.70 -101.40
CA SER A 687 2.94 21.81 -102.34
C SER A 687 3.53 21.32 -103.66
N ALA A 688 2.86 21.65 -104.77
CA ALA A 688 3.47 21.57 -106.10
C ALA A 688 4.50 22.72 -106.19
N ASP A 689 5.71 22.43 -105.70
CA ASP A 689 7.00 23.08 -105.95
C ASP A 689 7.86 23.02 -104.68
N ALA A 690 8.38 21.83 -104.40
CA ALA A 690 9.65 21.67 -103.71
C ALA A 690 10.54 20.79 -104.62
N PRO A 691 11.69 21.28 -105.12
CA PRO A 691 12.59 20.45 -105.90
C PRO A 691 13.09 19.32 -105.01
N HIS A 692 13.14 18.10 -105.56
CA HIS A 692 13.81 16.95 -104.96
C HIS A 692 15.25 17.32 -104.58
N ALA A 693 15.46 17.73 -103.34
CA ALA A 693 16.77 17.71 -102.72
C ALA A 693 17.08 16.25 -102.35
N SER A 694 17.98 15.69 -103.16
CA SER A 694 18.68 14.43 -102.99
C SER A 694 18.90 14.05 -101.53
N MET A 695 18.50 12.82 -101.21
CA MET A 695 18.84 12.02 -100.05
C MET A 695 20.37 11.87 -99.92
N PHE A 696 21.06 12.90 -99.44
CA PHE A 696 22.48 12.85 -99.08
C PHE A 696 22.86 14.05 -98.19
N LEU A 697 22.40 14.09 -96.94
CA LEU A 697 23.06 14.80 -95.82
C LEU A 697 22.33 14.52 -94.49
N LEU A 698 22.34 13.26 -94.03
CA LEU A 698 21.91 12.87 -92.69
C LEU A 698 22.95 11.89 -92.14
N LEU A 699 24.17 12.41 -91.93
CA LEU A 699 25.25 11.78 -91.17
C LEU A 699 26.34 12.83 -90.98
N LEU A 700 26.12 13.76 -90.04
CA LEU A 700 27.14 14.56 -89.34
C LEU A 700 26.43 15.56 -88.41
N PHE A 701 25.79 15.05 -87.35
CA PHE A 701 25.57 15.81 -86.11
C PHE A 701 25.47 14.82 -84.94
N SER A 702 26.56 14.09 -84.74
CA SER A 702 26.89 13.48 -83.44
C SER A 702 28.23 14.06 -83.04
N LEU A 703 28.23 15.17 -82.29
CA LEU A 703 29.31 15.69 -81.43
C LEU A 703 29.10 17.19 -81.20
N SER A 704 28.40 17.54 -80.13
CA SER A 704 28.70 18.73 -79.30
C SER A 704 27.67 18.89 -78.18
N SER A 705 27.90 18.23 -77.05
CA SER A 705 27.46 18.72 -75.74
C SER A 705 28.37 18.12 -74.67
N LEU A 706 29.56 18.70 -74.60
CA LEU A 706 30.44 18.64 -73.44
C LEU A 706 30.43 20.05 -72.82
N PHE A 707 30.14 20.09 -71.52
CA PHE A 707 30.33 21.19 -70.57
C PHE A 707 29.47 22.46 -70.72
N TYR A 708 28.66 22.76 -69.70
CA TYR A 708 29.01 23.78 -68.71
C TYR A 708 28.11 23.68 -67.46
N VAL A 709 28.83 23.72 -66.31
CA VAL A 709 28.49 24.09 -64.90
C VAL A 709 27.03 24.25 -64.51
#